data_AF-A0A9N9QD91-F1
#
_entry.id   AF-A0A9N9QD91-F1
#
_cell.length_a   1.000
_cell.length_b   1.000
_cell.length_c   1.000
_cell.angle_alpha   90.00
_cell.angle_beta   90.00
_cell.angle_gamma   90.00
#
_symmetry.space_group_name_H-M   'P 1'
#
loop_
_entity.id
_entity.type
_entity.pdbx_description
1 polymer ?
#
loop_
_entity_poly.entity_id
_entity_poly.type
_entity_poly.pdbx_seq_one_letter_code
_entity_poly.pdbx_strand_id
1 'polypeptide(L)'
;MEEEIRGQFEMFNIKPSQEVIAKCLKMCDKYKIDGEDLVDQWFAFTSSKLRGANPTVEYLEQMERKELMKQKVPATITTVQELSPVANSSKAATSEGPLSTPKRNHVPVSRIQTPIQTRNTLEETMSSPSILSQTYSKRTDALSVRCSHNSSKATFKKSSNFDVSVRPLYEDGLQSDRRFMYEVLRKRKQGIDNMTEDLALAIIKKYYNEIGKCNHYLIDKLDMMMNEKSLVEDKTEEFDYEKQNVHIEETPEPNYEPDYDSDLELEPDLEPEPTAEPEREPEYKETLVCGRIVSDSNGKINSQSILLEETAKLNGNCYSLNLSKLPKYSLFCGQVVVVKGESLKKTNRNILLAEEIYTDTDFKLPQEPPLIRDTLQMIVACGPFTPQDNLSFEPLTDLLKYVREHQPHVLLLTGPFYHKDHPGIFNGELRQTVDTFFLDLIDTVMQGVPSNTHVLVVSSHKEPHHYPVYPTIPYEIAQRYSNLTFMPDPCMVNINGLVVAATTADILFDIGSYEIHVDKTNSAPSDRMGRLASYLFKQESFYPLEPVSKDLCIDFSLMERNGVMALKPHVMILPSILRFFIKELDDVLVVNPEKLTKGNSGGTFARLEISPGASQTVCGCLKGSIGICCSKKIGEYGMPMLMDLPKPLDYYQELELKGRDVCYDVVGWPVHPDTGERTVRVLPVKTEFCLNIIFFLAYPLALFLKLCAICCCIRDYEGEQDEFFKEVNVIKYNSGKNHPGPKVDVYRDKDLREAKDTRYIINCMRESQIALQELNKFKE
;
A
#
# COMPACT_ATOMS: atom_id res chain seq x y z
N MET A 1 -7.54 -12.96 27.36
CA MET A 1 -7.08 -14.32 27.02
C MET A 1 -8.16 -15.25 26.48
N GLU A 2 -9.23 -15.64 27.19
CA GLU A 2 -10.25 -16.54 26.56
C GLU A 2 -10.96 -15.88 25.37
N GLU A 3 -11.52 -14.68 25.58
CA GLU A 3 -12.18 -13.90 24.52
C GLU A 3 -11.22 -13.50 23.40
N GLU A 4 -9.94 -13.32 23.74
CA GLU A 4 -8.86 -12.99 22.82
C GLU A 4 -8.53 -14.17 21.90
N ILE A 5 -8.30 -15.38 22.44
CA ILE A 5 -8.08 -16.59 21.64
C ILE A 5 -9.30 -16.87 20.75
N ARG A 6 -10.51 -16.69 21.29
CA ARG A 6 -11.75 -16.83 20.52
C ARG A 6 -11.81 -15.82 19.38
N GLY A 7 -11.52 -14.55 19.65
CA GLY A 7 -11.45 -13.49 18.66
C GLY A 7 -10.42 -13.77 17.57
N GLN A 8 -9.23 -14.26 17.94
CA GLN A 8 -8.16 -14.61 16.99
C GLN A 8 -8.58 -15.78 16.10
N PHE A 9 -9.17 -16.86 16.62
CA PHE A 9 -9.71 -17.92 15.75
C PHE A 9 -10.86 -17.43 14.85
N GLU A 10 -11.69 -16.52 15.35
CA GLU A 10 -12.73 -15.87 14.54
C GLU A 10 -12.15 -15.02 13.41
N MET A 11 -10.93 -14.48 13.56
CA MET A 11 -10.17 -13.81 12.49
C MET A 11 -9.69 -14.77 11.39
N PHE A 12 -9.90 -16.08 11.53
CA PHE A 12 -9.67 -17.08 10.47
C PHE A 12 -10.96 -17.83 10.09
N ASN A 13 -12.12 -17.29 10.48
CA ASN A 13 -13.44 -17.90 10.27
C ASN A 13 -13.59 -19.28 10.95
N ILE A 14 -12.89 -19.50 12.06
CA ILE A 14 -12.99 -20.71 12.87
C ILE A 14 -13.78 -20.40 14.13
N LYS A 15 -14.77 -21.24 14.45
CA LYS A 15 -15.50 -21.21 15.73
C LYS A 15 -15.08 -22.41 16.58
N PRO A 16 -14.04 -22.29 17.42
CA PRO A 16 -13.54 -23.41 18.21
C PRO A 16 -14.53 -23.82 19.30
N SER A 17 -14.58 -25.11 19.63
CA SER A 17 -15.34 -25.62 20.77
C SER A 17 -14.72 -25.17 22.10
N GLN A 18 -15.49 -25.22 23.18
CA GLN A 18 -15.00 -24.80 24.50
C GLN A 18 -13.81 -25.65 24.98
N GLU A 19 -13.74 -26.92 24.57
CA GLU A 19 -12.63 -27.83 24.89
C GLU A 19 -11.32 -27.42 24.21
N VAL A 20 -11.40 -26.98 22.94
CA VAL A 20 -10.27 -26.45 22.17
C VAL A 20 -9.74 -25.18 22.82
N ILE A 21 -10.62 -24.25 23.19
CA ILE A 21 -10.24 -23.02 23.87
C ILE A 21 -9.59 -23.31 25.24
N ALA A 22 -10.15 -24.23 26.01
CA ALA A 22 -9.59 -24.63 27.30
C ALA A 22 -8.18 -25.24 27.16
N LYS A 23 -7.93 -26.01 26.08
CA LYS A 23 -6.59 -26.53 25.77
C LYS A 23 -5.63 -25.40 25.38
N CYS A 24 -6.08 -24.45 24.56
CA CYS A 24 -5.27 -23.28 24.18
C CYS A 24 -4.85 -22.45 25.40
N LEU A 25 -5.78 -22.15 26.31
CA LEU A 25 -5.49 -21.44 27.56
C LEU A 25 -4.41 -22.15 28.40
N LYS A 26 -4.51 -23.49 28.53
CA LYS A 26 -3.49 -24.29 29.22
C LYS A 26 -2.12 -24.18 28.56
N MET A 27 -2.07 -24.10 27.22
CA MET A 27 -0.82 -23.95 26.48
C MET A 27 -0.24 -22.53 26.65
N CYS A 28 -1.07 -21.49 26.55
CA CYS A 28 -0.66 -20.11 26.83
C CYS A 28 -0.03 -19.99 28.23
N ASP A 29 -0.69 -20.53 29.25
CA ASP A 29 -0.19 -20.48 30.64
C ASP A 29 1.11 -21.25 30.83
N LYS A 30 1.22 -22.43 30.21
CA LYS A 30 2.36 -23.34 30.32
C LYS A 30 3.61 -22.82 29.61
N TYR A 31 3.45 -22.22 28.44
CA TYR A 31 4.55 -21.76 27.59
C TYR A 31 4.78 -20.24 27.67
N LYS A 32 3.95 -19.50 28.42
CA LYS A 32 3.99 -18.02 28.49
C LYS A 32 3.88 -17.36 27.12
N ILE A 33 3.02 -17.93 26.29
CA ILE A 33 2.69 -17.43 24.94
C ILE A 33 1.33 -16.74 25.04
N ASP A 34 1.15 -15.60 24.39
CA ASP A 34 -0.14 -14.91 24.38
C ASP A 34 -1.17 -15.65 23.50
N GLY A 35 -2.42 -15.17 23.52
CA GLY A 35 -3.51 -15.82 22.80
C GLY A 35 -3.40 -15.70 21.28
N GLU A 36 -2.78 -14.62 20.80
CA GLU A 36 -2.59 -14.32 19.39
C GLU A 36 -1.48 -15.19 18.79
N ASP A 37 -0.31 -15.20 19.43
CA ASP A 37 0.86 -15.99 19.06
C ASP A 37 0.55 -17.48 19.00
N LEU A 38 -0.24 -17.99 19.96
CA LEU A 38 -0.62 -19.39 19.96
C LEU A 38 -1.47 -19.73 18.73
N VAL A 39 -2.38 -18.83 18.34
CA VAL A 39 -3.27 -19.03 17.19
C VAL A 39 -2.50 -18.90 15.89
N ASP A 40 -1.60 -17.92 15.76
CA ASP A 40 -0.72 -17.77 14.60
C ASP A 40 0.18 -19.01 14.42
N GLN A 41 0.78 -19.52 15.50
CA GLN A 41 1.57 -20.76 15.47
C GLN A 41 0.73 -21.97 15.06
N TRP A 42 -0.53 -22.03 15.51
CA TRP A 42 -1.47 -23.04 15.05
C TRP A 42 -1.72 -22.97 13.54
N PHE A 43 -1.90 -21.77 12.97
CA PHE A 43 -2.09 -21.61 11.54
C PHE A 43 -0.83 -21.93 10.73
N ALA A 44 0.35 -21.55 11.22
CA ALA A 44 1.62 -21.94 10.61
C ALA A 44 1.82 -23.47 10.65
N PHE A 45 1.53 -24.10 11.79
CA PHE A 45 1.63 -25.55 11.95
C PHE A 45 0.63 -26.30 11.07
N THR A 46 -0.62 -25.82 10.99
CA THR A 46 -1.63 -26.50 10.17
C THR A 46 -1.38 -26.32 8.70
N SER A 47 -0.95 -25.15 8.25
CA SER A 47 -0.61 -24.92 6.84
C SER A 47 0.52 -25.86 6.40
N SER A 48 1.54 -26.02 7.24
CA SER A 48 2.73 -26.83 6.93
C SER A 48 2.56 -28.35 7.17
N LYS A 49 1.82 -28.76 8.21
CA LYS A 49 1.75 -30.17 8.66
C LYS A 49 0.36 -30.80 8.57
N LEU A 50 -0.71 -30.02 8.65
CA LEU A 50 -2.09 -30.52 8.68
C LEU A 50 -2.96 -30.00 7.53
N ARG A 51 -2.35 -29.43 6.49
CA ARG A 51 -3.01 -28.90 5.28
C ARG A 51 -4.20 -27.97 5.57
N GLY A 52 -4.11 -27.18 6.65
CA GLY A 52 -5.14 -26.22 7.06
C GLY A 52 -6.36 -26.84 7.78
N ALA A 53 -6.21 -28.00 8.42
CA ALA A 53 -7.27 -28.60 9.22
C ALA A 53 -7.75 -27.68 10.37
N ASN A 54 -9.04 -27.77 10.72
CA ASN A 54 -9.61 -27.06 11.86
C ASN A 54 -9.03 -27.55 13.21
N PRO A 55 -8.97 -26.69 14.24
CA PRO A 55 -8.43 -27.05 15.54
C PRO A 55 -9.28 -28.10 16.25
N THR A 56 -8.63 -29.17 16.66
CA THR A 56 -9.14 -30.20 17.57
C THR A 56 -8.17 -30.35 18.73
N VAL A 57 -8.62 -30.89 19.86
CA VAL A 57 -7.74 -31.13 21.01
C VAL A 57 -6.57 -32.04 20.63
N GLU A 58 -6.82 -33.08 19.82
CA GLU A 58 -5.77 -33.98 19.32
C GLU A 58 -4.74 -33.27 18.45
N TYR A 59 -5.17 -32.40 17.53
CA TYR A 59 -4.23 -31.67 16.68
C TYR A 59 -3.45 -30.62 17.46
N LEU A 60 -4.07 -29.96 18.45
CA LEU A 60 -3.36 -29.05 19.36
C LEU A 60 -2.31 -29.79 20.18
N GLU A 61 -2.57 -31.03 20.60
CA GLU A 61 -1.56 -31.87 21.25
C GLU A 61 -0.42 -32.24 20.30
N GLN A 62 -0.71 -32.52 19.02
CA GLN A 62 0.33 -32.76 18.02
C GLN A 62 1.21 -31.53 17.80
N MET A 63 0.61 -30.34 17.72
CA MET A 63 1.35 -29.07 17.65
C MET A 63 2.20 -28.86 18.90
N GLU A 64 1.63 -29.03 20.09
CA GLU A 64 2.34 -28.88 21.37
C GLU A 64 3.62 -29.74 21.41
N ARG A 65 3.52 -31.00 20.97
CA ARG A 65 4.66 -31.93 20.95
C ARG A 65 5.71 -31.57 19.90
N LYS A 66 5.30 -31.06 18.73
CA LYS A 66 6.20 -30.87 17.57
C LYS A 66 6.86 -29.48 17.55
N GLU A 67 6.17 -28.46 18.01
CA GLU A 67 6.59 -27.05 17.91
C GLU A 67 6.94 -26.46 19.29
N LEU A 68 6.11 -26.68 20.31
CA LEU A 68 6.27 -26.01 21.61
C LEU A 68 7.18 -26.74 22.60
N MET A 69 7.20 -28.07 22.58
CA MET A 69 8.07 -28.86 23.47
C MET A 69 9.57 -28.76 23.12
N LYS A 70 9.92 -28.29 21.92
CA LYS A 70 11.33 -28.14 21.48
C LYS A 70 12.01 -26.86 21.97
N GLN A 71 11.28 -25.91 22.57
CA GLN A 71 11.84 -24.62 23.01
C GLN A 71 12.64 -24.66 24.33
N LYS A 72 13.08 -25.82 24.81
CA LYS A 72 13.98 -25.94 25.97
C LYS A 72 15.06 -27.01 25.78
N VAL A 73 16.04 -26.80 24.90
CA VAL A 73 17.40 -27.37 25.06
C VAL A 73 18.43 -26.50 24.29
N PRO A 74 19.49 -25.94 24.94
CA PRO A 74 20.69 -25.49 24.24
C PRO A 74 21.44 -26.71 23.69
N ALA A 75 21.82 -26.68 22.41
CA ALA A 75 22.42 -27.79 21.70
C ALA A 75 23.66 -28.35 22.43
N THR A 76 23.60 -29.64 22.80
CA THR A 76 24.78 -30.46 23.03
C THR A 76 24.81 -31.53 21.95
N ILE A 77 25.93 -31.58 21.23
CA ILE A 77 26.26 -32.54 20.18
C ILE A 77 26.14 -33.97 20.74
N THR A 78 25.35 -34.83 20.11
CA THR A 78 25.57 -36.28 20.21
C THR A 78 25.18 -36.99 18.91
N THR A 79 26.20 -37.64 18.37
CA THR A 79 26.35 -38.59 17.26
C THR A 79 25.14 -39.50 17.03
N VAL A 80 24.66 -39.57 15.78
CA VAL A 80 23.66 -40.57 15.35
C VAL A 80 24.38 -41.89 15.09
N GLN A 81 24.07 -42.90 15.90
CA GLN A 81 24.40 -44.31 15.68
C GLN A 81 23.20 -44.99 15.01
N GLU A 82 23.42 -45.59 13.84
CA GLU A 82 22.44 -46.40 13.11
C GLU A 82 22.10 -47.69 13.86
N LEU A 83 20.80 -48.06 13.90
CA LEU A 83 20.34 -49.43 14.16
C LEU A 83 19.09 -49.75 13.32
N SER A 84 19.36 -50.40 12.17
CA SER A 84 18.70 -51.56 11.53
C SER A 84 17.21 -51.92 11.76
N PRO A 85 16.48 -52.32 10.68
CA PRO A 85 15.29 -53.16 10.77
C PRO A 85 15.60 -54.65 10.54
N VAL A 86 15.00 -55.52 11.35
CA VAL A 86 15.03 -56.99 11.24
C VAL A 86 14.04 -57.48 10.19
N ALA A 87 14.46 -58.54 9.50
CA ALA A 87 13.92 -59.15 8.31
C ALA A 87 12.49 -59.73 8.40
N ASN A 88 11.85 -59.83 7.22
CA ASN A 88 11.25 -61.09 6.81
C ASN A 88 11.42 -61.32 5.29
N SER A 89 11.47 -62.59 4.95
CA SER A 89 12.20 -63.20 3.84
C SER A 89 11.35 -63.48 2.60
N SER A 90 11.95 -63.40 1.40
CA SER A 90 12.24 -64.57 0.53
C SER A 90 12.62 -64.18 -0.91
N LYS A 91 13.85 -64.58 -1.29
CA LYS A 91 14.38 -65.10 -2.58
C LYS A 91 13.79 -64.61 -3.92
N ALA A 92 14.52 -64.41 -5.02
CA ALA A 92 15.92 -64.29 -5.41
C ALA A 92 15.88 -64.21 -6.96
N ALA A 93 16.65 -63.32 -7.60
CA ALA A 93 17.42 -63.59 -8.84
C ALA A 93 17.95 -62.28 -9.45
N THR A 94 19.27 -62.19 -9.43
CA THR A 94 20.20 -61.21 -10.00
C THR A 94 20.25 -61.22 -11.53
N SER A 95 20.42 -60.03 -12.14
CA SER A 95 21.57 -59.76 -13.04
C SER A 95 21.63 -58.28 -13.42
N GLU A 96 22.76 -57.64 -13.13
CA GLU A 96 23.13 -56.29 -13.56
C GLU A 96 23.36 -56.18 -15.08
N GLY A 97 23.17 -54.97 -15.61
CA GLY A 97 23.67 -54.55 -16.93
C GLY A 97 23.67 -53.01 -17.04
N PRO A 98 24.73 -52.37 -17.59
CA PRO A 98 25.02 -50.96 -17.36
C PRO A 98 24.27 -49.96 -18.24
N LEU A 99 24.21 -48.75 -17.69
CA LEU A 99 23.77 -47.48 -18.26
C LEU A 99 24.26 -47.24 -19.70
N SER A 100 23.33 -46.98 -20.62
CA SER A 100 23.62 -46.27 -21.87
C SER A 100 22.49 -45.30 -22.21
N THR A 101 22.88 -44.08 -22.62
CA THR A 101 22.01 -42.97 -23.01
C THR A 101 21.34 -43.22 -24.37
N PRO A 102 20.01 -43.01 -24.56
CA PRO A 102 19.41 -43.13 -25.89
C PRO A 102 19.55 -41.84 -26.69
N LYS A 103 19.96 -42.00 -27.95
CA LYS A 103 20.03 -40.98 -28.99
C LYS A 103 18.65 -40.54 -29.49
N ARG A 104 18.58 -39.26 -29.85
CA ARG A 104 17.47 -38.49 -30.42
C ARG A 104 17.06 -39.02 -31.80
N ASN A 105 15.79 -39.41 -31.98
CA ASN A 105 15.21 -39.68 -33.30
C ASN A 105 14.14 -38.63 -33.64
N HIS A 106 14.35 -37.92 -34.75
CA HIS A 106 13.38 -37.01 -35.36
C HIS A 106 12.32 -37.81 -36.13
N VAL A 107 11.04 -37.48 -35.95
CA VAL A 107 9.92 -37.92 -36.82
C VAL A 107 9.09 -36.68 -37.19
N PRO A 108 8.68 -36.50 -38.46
CA PRO A 108 8.03 -35.27 -38.92
C PRO A 108 6.53 -35.26 -38.62
N VAL A 109 6.03 -34.06 -38.30
CA VAL A 109 4.63 -33.76 -37.97
C VAL A 109 3.78 -33.76 -39.24
N SER A 110 2.73 -34.58 -39.29
CA SER A 110 1.66 -34.45 -40.29
C SER A 110 0.42 -33.83 -39.66
N ARG A 111 -0.13 -32.86 -40.38
CA ARG A 111 -1.24 -31.97 -40.01
C ARG A 111 -2.57 -32.73 -40.07
N ILE A 112 -3.26 -32.86 -38.94
CA ILE A 112 -4.65 -33.32 -38.90
C ILE A 112 -5.52 -32.16 -38.39
N GLN A 113 -6.43 -31.69 -39.25
CA GLN A 113 -7.56 -30.84 -38.87
C GLN A 113 -8.71 -31.74 -38.42
N THR A 114 -9.33 -31.44 -37.29
CA THR A 114 -10.62 -32.02 -36.89
C THR A 114 -11.59 -30.94 -36.40
N PRO A 115 -12.91 -31.17 -36.53
CA PRO A 115 -13.93 -30.14 -36.42
C PRO A 115 -14.34 -29.87 -34.97
N ILE A 116 -14.68 -28.61 -34.68
CA ILE A 116 -15.16 -28.11 -33.39
C ILE A 116 -16.55 -28.69 -33.11
N GLN A 117 -16.63 -29.60 -32.14
CA GLN A 117 -17.87 -29.93 -31.43
C GLN A 117 -17.72 -29.45 -29.99
N THR A 118 -18.64 -28.59 -29.54
CA THR A 118 -18.77 -28.14 -28.15
C THR A 118 -19.01 -29.33 -27.21
N ARG A 119 -17.96 -29.76 -26.51
CA ARG A 119 -17.99 -30.71 -25.38
C ARG A 119 -17.28 -30.07 -24.19
N ASN A 120 -17.76 -30.36 -22.98
CA ASN A 120 -17.12 -29.92 -21.72
C ASN A 120 -15.69 -30.46 -21.65
N THR A 121 -14.71 -29.61 -21.93
CA THR A 121 -13.30 -29.98 -22.13
C THR A 121 -12.63 -30.52 -20.87
N LEU A 122 -13.05 -30.10 -19.67
CA LEU A 122 -12.38 -30.46 -18.41
C LEU A 122 -12.61 -31.93 -17.98
N GLU A 123 -13.76 -32.54 -18.30
CA GLU A 123 -14.09 -33.91 -17.87
C GLU A 123 -13.25 -35.00 -18.58
N GLU A 124 -12.83 -34.76 -19.83
CA GLU A 124 -12.03 -35.73 -20.60
C GLU A 124 -10.53 -35.74 -20.21
N THR A 125 -10.07 -34.74 -19.43
CA THR A 125 -8.66 -34.55 -19.05
C THR A 125 -8.19 -35.40 -17.87
N MET A 126 -9.10 -36.11 -17.20
CA MET A 126 -8.82 -36.86 -15.96
C MET A 126 -8.71 -38.37 -16.18
N SER A 127 -7.83 -39.02 -15.42
CA SER A 127 -7.57 -40.47 -15.49
C SER A 127 -8.78 -41.34 -15.12
N SER A 128 -9.65 -40.83 -14.24
CA SER A 128 -10.89 -41.46 -13.73
C SER A 128 -11.99 -40.39 -13.61
N PRO A 129 -13.29 -40.74 -13.69
CA PRO A 129 -14.36 -39.76 -13.52
C PRO A 129 -14.29 -39.13 -12.12
N SER A 130 -14.16 -37.81 -12.06
CA SER A 130 -14.06 -37.06 -10.81
C SER A 130 -15.41 -37.05 -10.08
N ILE A 131 -15.42 -37.56 -8.85
CA ILE A 131 -16.59 -37.45 -7.97
C ILE A 131 -16.64 -36.00 -7.49
N LEU A 132 -17.78 -35.32 -7.69
CA LEU A 132 -18.00 -33.95 -7.22
C LEU A 132 -17.76 -33.83 -5.71
N SER A 133 -17.29 -32.68 -5.26
CA SER A 133 -16.99 -32.47 -3.85
C SER A 133 -18.29 -32.44 -3.07
N GLN A 134 -18.49 -33.44 -2.21
CA GLN A 134 -19.70 -33.52 -1.41
C GLN A 134 -19.82 -32.34 -0.44
N THR A 135 -18.69 -31.86 0.09
CA THR A 135 -18.65 -30.75 1.03
C THR A 135 -19.03 -29.45 0.34
N TYR A 136 -18.43 -29.15 -0.81
CA TYR A 136 -18.75 -27.96 -1.59
C TYR A 136 -20.20 -27.97 -2.08
N SER A 137 -20.64 -29.08 -2.70
CA SER A 137 -21.98 -29.21 -3.27
C SER A 137 -23.12 -29.11 -2.24
N LYS A 138 -22.89 -29.51 -0.97
CA LYS A 138 -23.90 -29.48 0.10
C LYS A 138 -23.95 -28.16 0.88
N ARG A 139 -23.17 -27.14 0.48
CA ARG A 139 -23.14 -25.84 1.16
C ARG A 139 -24.50 -25.14 1.12
N THR A 140 -24.90 -24.51 2.22
CA THR A 140 -26.20 -23.82 2.36
C THR A 140 -26.08 -22.29 2.34
N ASP A 141 -24.86 -21.78 2.35
CA ASP A 141 -24.50 -20.37 2.50
C ASP A 141 -24.05 -19.73 1.18
N ALA A 142 -24.39 -20.35 0.05
CA ALA A 142 -24.04 -19.89 -1.28
C ALA A 142 -24.48 -18.44 -1.51
N LEU A 143 -23.56 -17.62 -2.03
CA LEU A 143 -23.78 -16.20 -2.32
C LEU A 143 -24.22 -15.35 -1.11
N SER A 144 -24.06 -15.85 0.11
CA SER A 144 -24.35 -15.07 1.32
C SER A 144 -23.33 -13.93 1.48
N VAL A 145 -23.82 -12.71 1.70
CA VAL A 145 -22.96 -11.54 1.94
C VAL A 145 -22.34 -11.65 3.33
N ARG A 146 -21.02 -11.74 3.39
CA ARG A 146 -20.26 -11.92 4.64
C ARG A 146 -19.70 -10.61 5.22
N CYS A 147 -19.44 -9.63 4.37
CA CYS A 147 -18.93 -8.31 4.72
C CYS A 147 -19.49 -7.29 3.72
N SER A 148 -19.78 -6.08 4.20
CA SER A 148 -20.18 -4.95 3.36
C SER A 148 -19.55 -3.67 3.89
N HIS A 149 -19.16 -2.79 3.00
CA HIS A 149 -18.64 -1.47 3.30
C HIS A 149 -19.48 -0.41 2.57
N ASN A 150 -19.70 0.75 3.21
CA ASN A 150 -20.59 1.85 2.79
C ASN A 150 -22.09 1.54 2.70
N SER A 151 -22.54 0.55 1.92
CA SER A 151 -23.96 0.22 1.80
C SER A 151 -24.22 -1.28 1.82
N SER A 152 -24.97 -1.73 2.83
CA SER A 152 -25.41 -3.13 2.95
C SER A 152 -26.64 -3.48 2.10
N LYS A 153 -27.27 -2.47 1.46
CA LYS A 153 -28.51 -2.62 0.67
C LYS A 153 -28.32 -2.44 -0.84
N ALA A 154 -27.09 -2.27 -1.31
CA ALA A 154 -26.80 -2.08 -2.73
C ALA A 154 -27.16 -3.34 -3.54
N THR A 155 -27.96 -3.15 -4.59
CA THR A 155 -28.23 -4.19 -5.58
C THR A 155 -27.13 -4.16 -6.62
N PHE A 156 -26.26 -5.17 -6.64
CA PHE A 156 -25.20 -5.27 -7.63
C PHE A 156 -25.81 -5.52 -9.00
N LYS A 157 -25.96 -4.47 -9.82
CA LYS A 157 -26.54 -4.58 -11.16
C LYS A 157 -25.94 -3.54 -12.09
N LYS A 158 -25.45 -3.98 -13.24
CA LYS A 158 -24.85 -3.10 -14.24
C LYS A 158 -25.83 -2.00 -14.65
N SER A 159 -25.45 -0.75 -14.38
CA SER A 159 -26.26 0.45 -14.64
C SER A 159 -26.02 1.03 -16.02
N SER A 160 -24.79 0.97 -16.53
CA SER A 160 -24.40 1.46 -17.85
C SER A 160 -23.44 0.49 -18.55
N ASN A 161 -23.34 0.63 -19.87
CA ASN A 161 -22.28 0.00 -20.65
C ASN A 161 -21.35 1.11 -21.14
N PHE A 162 -20.11 1.10 -20.68
CA PHE A 162 -19.04 1.93 -21.23
C PHE A 162 -17.78 1.10 -21.38
N ASP A 163 -16.91 1.54 -22.29
CA ASP A 163 -15.65 0.85 -22.57
C ASP A 163 -14.67 1.04 -21.41
N VAL A 164 -14.06 -0.07 -20.99
CA VAL A 164 -13.02 -0.07 -19.96
C VAL A 164 -11.67 -0.01 -20.64
N SER A 165 -10.93 1.07 -20.42
CA SER A 165 -9.51 1.14 -20.75
C SER A 165 -8.71 0.58 -19.58
N VAL A 166 -8.03 -0.54 -19.82
CA VAL A 166 -7.09 -1.15 -18.89
C VAL A 166 -5.67 -0.85 -19.34
N ARG A 167 -4.87 -0.24 -18.47
CA ARG A 167 -3.46 0.06 -18.72
C ARG A 167 -2.61 -0.40 -17.53
N PRO A 168 -1.72 -1.38 -17.70
CA PRO A 168 -0.73 -1.72 -16.68
C PRO A 168 0.20 -0.52 -16.40
N LEU A 169 0.62 -0.35 -15.16
CA LEU A 169 1.48 0.77 -14.72
C LEU A 169 2.95 0.36 -14.52
N TYR A 170 3.49 -0.48 -15.40
CA TYR A 170 4.92 -0.83 -15.42
C TYR A 170 5.50 -0.49 -16.79
N GLU A 171 6.65 0.18 -16.82
CA GLU A 171 7.23 0.78 -18.04
C GLU A 171 7.88 -0.26 -18.97
N ASP A 172 8.64 -1.23 -18.44
CA ASP A 172 9.49 -2.11 -19.27
C ASP A 172 9.02 -3.57 -19.38
N GLY A 173 7.92 -3.93 -18.74
CA GLY A 173 7.53 -5.33 -18.56
C GLY A 173 8.53 -6.09 -17.67
N LEU A 174 8.06 -7.11 -16.97
CA LEU A 174 8.91 -7.88 -16.07
C LEU A 174 9.82 -8.81 -16.90
N GLN A 175 11.00 -8.34 -17.30
CA GLN A 175 11.99 -9.12 -18.05
C GLN A 175 13.03 -9.71 -17.10
N SER A 176 12.85 -10.98 -16.71
CA SER A 176 13.89 -11.74 -16.01
C SER A 176 15.01 -12.13 -16.98
N ASP A 177 16.28 -12.09 -16.55
CA ASP A 177 17.38 -12.79 -17.25
C ASP A 177 17.23 -14.30 -17.01
N ARG A 178 16.27 -14.90 -17.72
CA ARG A 178 15.74 -16.27 -17.51
C ARG A 178 16.78 -17.38 -17.62
N ARG A 179 18.02 -17.06 -18.01
CA ARG A 179 19.03 -18.06 -18.36
C ARG A 179 19.59 -18.79 -17.16
N PHE A 180 19.56 -18.18 -15.97
CA PHE A 180 20.10 -18.82 -14.79
C PHE A 180 19.29 -18.49 -13.52
N MET A 181 18.68 -19.51 -12.93
CA MET A 181 18.00 -19.42 -11.63
C MET A 181 19.04 -19.52 -10.48
N TYR A 182 19.97 -18.57 -10.41
CA TYR A 182 20.86 -18.39 -9.26
C TYR A 182 20.73 -16.97 -8.72
N GLU A 183 20.97 -16.81 -7.42
CA GLU A 183 21.03 -15.50 -6.78
C GLU A 183 22.50 -15.18 -6.42
N VAL A 184 22.97 -14.00 -6.83
CA VAL A 184 24.27 -13.50 -6.37
C VAL A 184 24.02 -12.71 -5.09
N LEU A 185 24.58 -13.16 -3.96
CA LEU A 185 24.37 -12.51 -2.65
C LEU A 185 24.70 -11.01 -2.66
N ARG A 186 25.71 -10.60 -3.43
CA ARG A 186 26.05 -9.19 -3.61
C ARG A 186 24.93 -8.39 -4.29
N LYS A 187 24.28 -8.96 -5.31
CA LYS A 187 23.14 -8.32 -6.01
C LYS A 187 21.91 -8.27 -5.11
N ARG A 188 21.64 -9.35 -4.37
CA ARG A 188 20.60 -9.39 -3.34
C ARG A 188 20.79 -8.24 -2.35
N LYS A 189 21.97 -8.17 -1.73
CA LYS A 189 22.30 -7.10 -0.79
C LYS A 189 22.10 -5.71 -1.40
N GLN A 190 22.57 -5.51 -2.64
CA GLN A 190 22.43 -4.25 -3.34
C GLN A 190 20.96 -3.84 -3.54
N GLY A 191 20.09 -4.76 -3.96
CA GLY A 191 18.67 -4.47 -4.14
C GLY A 191 17.97 -4.08 -2.83
N ILE A 192 18.27 -4.80 -1.73
CA ILE A 192 17.72 -4.47 -0.41
C ILE A 192 18.25 -3.11 0.08
N ASP A 193 19.55 -2.85 -0.04
CA ASP A 193 20.17 -1.58 0.38
C ASP A 193 19.64 -0.39 -0.43
N ASN A 194 19.45 -0.55 -1.75
CA ASN A 194 18.88 0.50 -2.60
C ASN A 194 17.45 0.84 -2.20
N MET A 195 16.58 -0.16 -2.02
CA MET A 195 15.20 0.05 -1.56
C MET A 195 15.15 0.72 -0.18
N THR A 196 16.03 0.33 0.75
CA THR A 196 16.15 0.95 2.06
C THR A 196 16.52 2.43 1.95
N GLU A 197 17.54 2.74 1.15
CA GLU A 197 18.05 4.10 0.99
C GLU A 197 17.00 5.02 0.37
N ASP A 198 16.35 4.56 -0.70
CA ASP A 198 15.34 5.35 -1.44
C ASP A 198 14.12 5.65 -0.57
N LEU A 199 13.66 4.69 0.23
CA LEU A 199 12.55 4.89 1.14
C LEU A 199 12.93 5.74 2.36
N ALA A 200 14.12 5.53 2.95
CA ALA A 200 14.60 6.34 4.06
C ALA A 200 14.74 7.82 3.67
N LEU A 201 15.22 8.09 2.46
CA LEU A 201 15.25 9.41 1.83
C LEU A 201 13.86 10.06 1.78
N ALA A 202 12.86 9.31 1.30
CA ALA A 202 11.49 9.80 1.20
C ALA A 202 10.89 10.13 2.59
N ILE A 203 11.17 9.32 3.61
CA ILE A 203 10.74 9.57 5.00
C ILE A 203 11.42 10.84 5.53
N ILE A 204 12.73 10.99 5.37
CA ILE A 204 13.48 12.17 5.83
C ILE A 204 12.94 13.44 5.14
N LYS A 205 12.64 13.37 3.85
CA LYS A 205 12.11 14.50 3.08
C LYS A 205 10.76 14.98 3.62
N LYS A 206 9.86 14.05 3.98
CA LYS A 206 8.57 14.38 4.60
C LYS A 206 8.74 15.08 5.94
N TYR A 207 9.58 14.52 6.81
CA TYR A 207 9.76 14.99 8.19
C TYR A 207 10.89 15.99 8.39
N TYR A 208 11.40 16.59 7.30
CA TYR A 208 12.57 17.48 7.33
C TYR A 208 12.45 18.61 8.38
N ASN A 209 11.27 19.21 8.48
CA ASN A 209 11.02 20.31 9.42
C ASN A 209 10.94 19.85 10.89
N GLU A 210 10.46 18.64 11.14
CA GLU A 210 10.27 18.06 12.49
C GLU A 210 11.59 17.49 13.03
N ILE A 211 12.36 16.83 12.16
CA ILE A 211 13.71 16.35 12.46
C ILE A 211 14.65 17.52 12.77
N GLY A 212 14.38 18.70 12.19
CA GLY A 212 15.10 19.94 12.44
C GLY A 212 16.46 19.98 11.75
N LYS A 213 17.03 21.20 11.63
CA LYS A 213 18.36 21.48 11.05
C LYS A 213 19.54 20.81 11.79
N CYS A 214 19.29 19.86 12.69
CA CYS A 214 20.25 19.29 13.63
C CYS A 214 21.22 18.28 13.00
N ASN A 215 21.03 17.86 11.75
CA ASN A 215 21.97 16.95 11.09
C ASN A 215 22.05 17.18 9.57
N HIS A 216 22.58 18.34 9.16
CA HIS A 216 22.89 18.64 7.76
C HIS A 216 23.71 17.51 7.11
N TYR A 217 24.63 16.90 7.85
CA TYR A 217 25.52 15.86 7.32
C TYR A 217 24.80 14.61 6.75
N LEU A 218 23.74 14.12 7.41
CA LEU A 218 23.03 12.93 6.90
C LEU A 218 22.22 13.28 5.66
N ILE A 219 21.57 14.45 5.66
CA ILE A 219 20.82 14.98 4.53
C ILE A 219 21.76 15.28 3.36
N ASP A 220 22.90 15.92 3.58
CA ASP A 220 23.91 16.24 2.56
C ASP A 220 24.52 14.96 1.96
N LYS A 221 24.80 13.94 2.79
CA LYS A 221 25.32 12.64 2.31
C LYS A 221 24.28 11.90 1.47
N LEU A 222 23.03 11.98 1.88
CA LEU A 222 21.88 11.39 1.18
C LEU A 222 21.52 12.14 -0.12
N ASP A 223 21.57 13.47 -0.12
CA ASP A 223 21.41 14.32 -1.31
C ASP A 223 22.56 14.14 -2.29
N MET A 224 23.79 13.98 -1.81
CA MET A 224 24.95 13.64 -2.64
C MET A 224 24.78 12.26 -3.30
N MET A 225 24.22 11.28 -2.59
CA MET A 225 23.88 9.96 -3.15
C MET A 225 22.78 10.03 -4.22
N MET A 226 21.81 10.93 -4.09
CA MET A 226 20.81 11.19 -5.13
C MET A 226 21.42 11.79 -6.40
N ASN A 227 22.37 12.72 -6.25
CA ASN A 227 23.08 13.31 -7.39
C ASN A 227 23.97 12.29 -8.12
N GLU A 228 24.59 11.34 -7.40
CA GLU A 228 25.36 10.25 -8.03
C GLU A 228 24.49 9.29 -8.84
N LYS A 229 23.28 8.93 -8.36
CA LYS A 229 22.35 8.08 -9.14
C LYS A 229 21.90 8.76 -10.44
N SER A 230 21.62 10.06 -10.41
CA SER A 230 21.24 10.81 -11.63
C SER A 230 22.34 10.84 -12.71
N LEU A 231 23.62 10.83 -12.29
CA LEU A 231 24.78 10.78 -13.20
C LEU A 231 25.04 9.38 -13.77
N VAL A 232 24.50 8.33 -13.16
CA VAL A 232 24.61 6.95 -13.65
C VAL A 232 23.50 6.66 -14.66
N GLU A 233 22.29 7.17 -14.44
CA GLU A 233 21.17 7.07 -15.39
C GLU A 233 21.48 7.76 -16.73
N ASP A 234 22.10 8.95 -16.71
CA ASP A 234 22.55 9.67 -17.91
C ASP A 234 23.65 8.91 -18.69
N LYS A 235 24.45 8.08 -18.00
CA LYS A 235 25.52 7.27 -18.63
C LYS A 235 25.03 5.93 -19.17
N THR A 236 23.87 5.45 -18.72
CA THR A 236 23.25 4.24 -19.27
C THR A 236 22.56 4.48 -20.61
N GLU A 237 22.25 5.73 -20.98
CA GLU A 237 21.77 6.05 -22.33
C GLU A 237 22.89 6.10 -23.39
N GLU A 238 24.16 6.17 -22.99
CA GLU A 238 25.29 6.35 -23.92
C GLU A 238 26.19 5.11 -24.11
N PHE A 239 25.90 3.98 -23.43
CA PHE A 239 26.66 2.73 -23.57
C PHE A 239 25.77 1.56 -24.03
N ASP A 240 25.26 1.67 -25.26
CA ASP A 240 25.00 0.50 -26.09
C ASP A 240 25.91 0.58 -27.33
N TYR A 241 26.42 -0.57 -27.78
CA TYR A 241 27.46 -0.78 -28.81
C TYR A 241 28.94 -0.65 -28.40
N GLU A 242 29.52 -1.73 -27.86
CA GLU A 242 30.60 -2.49 -28.54
C GLU A 242 30.99 -3.73 -27.73
N LYS A 243 30.74 -4.92 -28.30
CA LYS A 243 31.36 -6.17 -27.85
C LYS A 243 32.77 -6.24 -28.41
N GLN A 244 33.80 -6.19 -27.57
CA GLN A 244 35.09 -6.78 -27.88
C GLN A 244 35.60 -7.68 -26.76
N ASN A 245 35.98 -8.89 -27.17
CA ASN A 245 36.63 -9.91 -26.38
C ASN A 245 37.98 -9.39 -25.87
N VAL A 246 38.19 -9.44 -24.56
CA VAL A 246 39.54 -9.34 -23.97
C VAL A 246 39.79 -10.58 -23.14
N HIS A 247 40.81 -11.32 -23.55
CA HIS A 247 41.43 -12.44 -22.85
C HIS A 247 42.05 -11.91 -21.55
N ILE A 248 41.75 -12.54 -20.40
CA ILE A 248 42.39 -12.25 -19.12
C ILE A 248 43.29 -13.45 -18.79
N GLU A 249 44.60 -13.20 -18.71
CA GLU A 249 45.60 -14.12 -18.17
C GLU A 249 45.36 -14.33 -16.67
N GLU A 250 45.36 -15.59 -16.26
CA GLU A 250 45.30 -16.02 -14.86
C GLU A 250 46.68 -15.87 -14.19
N THR A 251 46.73 -15.21 -13.03
CA THR A 251 47.86 -15.32 -12.08
C THR A 251 47.45 -16.14 -10.86
N PRO A 252 48.35 -16.96 -10.29
CA PRO A 252 47.98 -18.06 -9.40
C PRO A 252 47.88 -17.66 -7.92
N GLU A 253 46.96 -18.31 -7.21
CA GLU A 253 46.83 -18.29 -5.75
C GLU A 253 48.02 -19.00 -5.06
N PRO A 254 48.47 -18.53 -3.87
CA PRO A 254 49.47 -19.25 -3.09
C PRO A 254 48.84 -20.34 -2.21
N ASN A 255 49.37 -21.55 -2.34
CA ASN A 255 49.11 -22.71 -1.49
C ASN A 255 49.59 -22.48 -0.04
N TYR A 256 48.78 -22.89 0.93
CA TYR A 256 49.23 -23.15 2.31
C TYR A 256 48.87 -24.59 2.68
N GLU A 257 49.88 -25.42 2.89
CA GLU A 257 49.79 -26.73 3.55
C GLU A 257 49.93 -26.54 5.09
N PRO A 258 49.32 -27.41 5.91
CA PRO A 258 49.51 -27.40 7.36
C PRO A 258 50.58 -28.42 7.78
N ASP A 259 51.65 -27.95 8.43
CA ASP A 259 52.60 -28.80 9.16
C ASP A 259 52.22 -28.89 10.64
N TYR A 260 52.11 -30.12 11.13
CA TYR A 260 52.07 -30.49 12.54
C TYR A 260 53.51 -30.65 13.05
N ASP A 261 53.91 -29.97 14.13
CA ASP A 261 54.72 -30.64 15.16
C ASP A 261 54.70 -30.01 16.57
N SER A 262 54.74 -30.93 17.52
CA SER A 262 55.05 -30.98 18.96
C SER A 262 55.29 -29.73 19.84
N ASP A 263 54.52 -29.70 20.93
CA ASP A 263 54.89 -29.53 22.35
C ASP A 263 56.25 -28.90 22.71
N LEU A 264 56.21 -27.71 23.33
CA LEU A 264 57.19 -27.24 24.32
C LEU A 264 56.49 -26.30 25.32
N GLU A 265 56.37 -26.77 26.57
CA GLU A 265 55.93 -25.98 27.73
C GLU A 265 56.94 -24.86 28.04
N LEU A 266 56.48 -23.62 28.07
CA LEU A 266 57.19 -22.47 28.63
C LEU A 266 56.26 -21.73 29.61
N GLU A 267 56.78 -21.50 30.82
CA GLU A 267 56.10 -20.86 31.95
C GLU A 267 55.68 -19.41 31.64
N PRO A 268 54.60 -18.90 32.27
CA PRO A 268 54.08 -17.57 31.98
C PRO A 268 54.88 -16.47 32.71
N ASP A 269 55.52 -15.60 31.93
CA ASP A 269 55.98 -14.29 32.42
C ASP A 269 54.77 -13.39 32.71
N LEU A 270 54.68 -12.92 33.95
CA LEU A 270 53.67 -11.97 34.43
C LEU A 270 53.89 -10.59 33.80
N GLU A 271 53.15 -10.26 32.75
CA GLU A 271 52.94 -8.87 32.35
C GLU A 271 51.98 -8.17 33.35
N PRO A 272 52.28 -6.94 33.79
CA PRO A 272 51.43 -6.23 34.73
C PRO A 272 50.08 -5.86 34.08
N GLU A 273 49.00 -6.08 34.83
CA GLU A 273 47.64 -5.78 34.40
C GLU A 273 47.50 -4.37 33.81
N PRO A 274 46.75 -4.19 32.71
CA PRO A 274 46.41 -2.86 32.23
C PRO A 274 45.60 -2.16 33.32
N THR A 275 46.18 -1.11 33.89
CA THR A 275 45.49 -0.18 34.78
C THR A 275 44.16 0.22 34.14
N ALA A 276 43.06 -0.11 34.82
CA ALA A 276 41.71 0.26 34.40
C ALA A 276 41.66 1.75 34.08
N GLU A 277 41.41 2.07 32.81
CA GLU A 277 41.02 3.42 32.43
C GLU A 277 39.81 3.82 33.27
N PRO A 278 39.76 5.05 33.81
CA PRO A 278 38.59 5.50 34.56
C PRO A 278 37.34 5.33 33.68
N GLU A 279 36.32 4.65 34.21
CA GLU A 279 35.01 4.50 33.57
C GLU A 279 34.52 5.89 33.16
N ARG A 280 34.72 6.27 31.90
CA ARG A 280 34.09 7.48 31.35
C ARG A 280 32.60 7.24 31.41
N GLU A 281 31.88 8.20 31.97
CA GLU A 281 30.42 8.16 31.92
C GLU A 281 29.96 7.94 30.47
N PRO A 282 28.92 7.13 30.26
CA PRO A 282 28.41 6.85 28.92
C PRO A 282 28.01 8.17 28.24
N GLU A 283 28.78 8.58 27.24
CA GLU A 283 28.50 9.79 26.46
C GLU A 283 27.36 9.48 25.47
N TYR A 284 26.16 9.93 25.83
CA TYR A 284 24.99 9.87 24.96
C TYR A 284 25.07 10.98 23.92
N LYS A 285 24.98 10.61 22.64
CA LYS A 285 24.97 11.56 21.53
C LYS A 285 23.61 11.56 20.85
N GLU A 286 22.94 12.71 20.80
CA GLU A 286 21.74 12.87 19.98
C GLU A 286 22.07 12.54 18.53
N THR A 287 21.35 11.58 17.96
CA THR A 287 21.64 10.97 16.67
C THR A 287 20.34 10.71 15.92
N LEU A 288 20.38 10.92 14.62
CA LEU A 288 19.37 10.48 13.68
C LEU A 288 19.93 9.28 12.93
N VAL A 289 19.24 8.14 12.98
CA VAL A 289 19.67 6.91 12.33
C VAL A 289 18.55 6.42 11.41
N CYS A 290 18.87 6.10 10.17
CA CYS A 290 17.93 5.49 9.24
C CYS A 290 18.40 4.10 8.83
N GLY A 291 17.47 3.17 8.67
CA GLY A 291 17.82 1.78 8.40
C GLY A 291 16.61 0.86 8.44
N ARG A 292 16.88 -0.44 8.44
CA ARG A 292 15.86 -1.49 8.51
C ARG A 292 15.77 -2.06 9.91
N ILE A 293 14.56 -2.37 10.35
CA ILE A 293 14.32 -3.18 11.55
C ILE A 293 14.73 -4.62 11.27
N VAL A 294 15.59 -5.18 12.12
CA VAL A 294 15.96 -6.59 12.09
C VAL A 294 15.83 -7.21 13.48
N SER A 295 15.81 -8.54 13.54
CA SER A 295 15.71 -9.29 14.79
C SER A 295 16.95 -10.16 14.98
N ASP A 296 17.52 -10.21 16.19
CA ASP A 296 18.56 -11.18 16.54
C ASP A 296 18.02 -12.57 16.94
N SER A 297 16.70 -12.72 16.93
CA SER A 297 16.03 -13.99 17.13
C SER A 297 15.47 -14.53 15.81
N ASN A 298 15.52 -15.86 15.65
CA ASN A 298 14.92 -16.58 14.52
C ASN A 298 13.38 -16.73 14.64
N GLY A 299 12.77 -16.18 15.71
CA GLY A 299 11.35 -16.27 16.02
C GLY A 299 10.62 -14.95 15.80
N LYS A 300 9.40 -14.84 16.35
CA LYS A 300 8.64 -13.58 16.36
C LYS A 300 9.44 -12.49 17.06
N ILE A 301 9.44 -11.29 16.47
CA ILE A 301 10.15 -10.13 17.00
C ILE A 301 9.58 -9.75 18.38
N ASN A 302 10.45 -9.47 19.35
CA ASN A 302 10.07 -8.96 20.67
C ASN A 302 10.84 -7.67 20.96
N SER A 303 10.39 -6.88 21.94
CA SER A 303 10.96 -5.56 22.24
C SER A 303 12.43 -5.55 22.67
N GLN A 304 13.00 -6.70 23.04
CA GLN A 304 14.41 -6.83 23.45
C GLN A 304 15.31 -7.28 22.29
N SER A 305 14.74 -7.92 21.27
CA SER A 305 15.48 -8.45 20.11
C SER A 305 15.51 -7.49 18.92
N ILE A 306 14.95 -6.29 19.06
CA ILE A 306 14.82 -5.31 17.95
C ILE A 306 16.15 -4.62 17.72
N LEU A 307 16.61 -4.71 16.49
CA LEU A 307 17.80 -4.05 16.00
C LEU A 307 17.44 -3.10 14.85
N LEU A 308 18.27 -2.08 14.66
CA LEU A 308 18.24 -1.18 13.52
C LEU A 308 19.55 -1.31 12.74
N GLU A 309 19.47 -1.76 11.50
CA GLU A 309 20.62 -1.96 10.60
C GLU A 309 20.69 -0.82 9.56
N GLU A 310 21.79 -0.07 9.55
CA GLU A 310 22.11 0.90 8.49
C GLU A 310 22.69 0.20 7.26
N THR A 311 22.48 0.78 6.08
CA THR A 311 23.14 0.28 4.85
C THR A 311 24.64 0.57 4.87
N ALA A 312 25.39 -0.12 4.01
CA ALA A 312 26.83 0.07 3.89
C ALA A 312 27.24 1.47 3.39
N LYS A 313 26.40 2.14 2.58
CA LYS A 313 26.69 3.50 2.08
C LYS A 313 26.54 4.58 3.17
N LEU A 314 25.69 4.31 4.16
CA LEU A 314 25.59 5.10 5.38
C LEU A 314 26.82 4.83 6.24
N ASN A 315 26.70 3.96 7.24
CA ASN A 315 27.84 3.57 8.08
C ASN A 315 27.89 2.06 8.36
N GLY A 316 26.89 1.28 7.92
CA GLY A 316 26.80 -0.15 8.19
C GLY A 316 26.70 -0.51 9.69
N ASN A 317 26.32 0.42 10.55
CA ASN A 317 26.17 0.14 11.97
C ASN A 317 24.90 -0.68 12.24
N CYS A 318 24.94 -1.44 13.33
CA CYS A 318 23.79 -2.11 13.88
C CYS A 318 23.54 -1.62 15.31
N TYR A 319 22.35 -1.11 15.58
CA TYR A 319 21.94 -0.59 16.89
C TYR A 319 20.94 -1.52 17.55
N SER A 320 21.14 -1.84 18.82
CA SER A 320 20.07 -2.38 19.66
C SER A 320 19.10 -1.26 20.02
N LEU A 321 17.83 -1.44 19.64
CA LEU A 321 16.83 -0.38 19.72
C LEU A 321 16.10 -0.47 21.06
N ASN A 322 16.27 0.55 21.91
CA ASN A 322 15.56 0.66 23.17
C ASN A 322 14.32 1.54 22.99
N LEU A 323 13.15 0.92 23.06
CA LEU A 323 11.84 1.54 22.86
C LEU A 323 11.14 1.97 24.16
N SER A 324 11.87 2.01 25.28
CA SER A 324 11.28 2.27 26.60
C SER A 324 10.58 3.63 26.72
N LYS A 325 11.16 4.68 26.09
CA LYS A 325 10.62 6.03 26.04
C LYS A 325 9.35 6.15 25.18
N LEU A 326 9.11 5.22 24.25
CA LEU A 326 7.96 5.29 23.36
C LEU A 326 6.67 4.80 24.05
N PRO A 327 5.59 5.60 24.02
CA PRO A 327 4.29 5.17 24.54
C PRO A 327 3.59 4.20 23.58
N LYS A 328 3.84 4.34 22.28
CA LYS A 328 3.23 3.57 21.21
C LYS A 328 4.23 3.33 20.08
N TYR A 329 4.27 2.12 19.57
CA TYR A 329 5.04 1.79 18.37
C TYR A 329 4.47 0.55 17.69
N SER A 330 4.74 0.44 16.41
CA SER A 330 4.45 -0.76 15.64
C SER A 330 5.54 -1.01 14.63
N LEU A 331 6.20 -2.16 14.77
CA LEU A 331 7.40 -2.51 14.03
C LEU A 331 7.33 -3.93 13.49
N PHE A 332 7.95 -4.18 12.34
CA PHE A 332 8.14 -5.52 11.80
C PHE A 332 9.52 -5.67 11.15
N CYS A 333 10.01 -6.89 11.00
CA CYS A 333 11.30 -7.16 10.35
C CYS A 333 11.31 -6.69 8.87
N GLY A 334 12.36 -5.99 8.46
CA GLY A 334 12.49 -5.41 7.12
C GLY A 334 11.95 -3.97 7.00
N GLN A 335 11.17 -3.50 7.99
CA GLN A 335 10.62 -2.15 7.96
C GLN A 335 11.72 -1.09 7.94
N VAL A 336 11.66 -0.20 6.95
CA VAL A 336 12.52 0.97 6.85
C VAL A 336 11.97 2.06 7.75
N VAL A 337 12.84 2.56 8.63
CA VAL A 337 12.49 3.56 9.62
C VAL A 337 13.59 4.61 9.73
N VAL A 338 13.20 5.79 10.20
CA VAL A 338 14.11 6.84 10.65
C VAL A 338 13.86 7.04 12.13
N VAL A 339 14.90 6.88 12.95
CA VAL A 339 14.83 6.96 14.40
C VAL A 339 15.62 8.17 14.87
N LYS A 340 14.96 9.02 15.64
CA LYS A 340 15.60 10.10 16.39
C LYS A 340 15.74 9.66 17.85
N GLY A 341 16.92 9.87 18.42
CA GLY A 341 17.15 9.59 19.82
C GLY A 341 18.62 9.68 20.22
N GLU A 342 18.95 9.05 21.34
CA GLU A 342 20.28 9.14 21.95
C GLU A 342 21.06 7.84 21.69
N SER A 343 22.22 7.94 21.03
CA SER A 343 23.09 6.79 20.78
C SER A 343 24.18 6.67 21.85
N LEU A 344 24.43 5.43 22.26
CA LEU A 344 25.53 5.06 23.15
C LEU A 344 26.41 4.01 22.45
N LYS A 345 27.69 4.34 22.28
CA LYS A 345 28.66 3.36 21.78
C LYS A 345 29.01 2.36 22.87
N LYS A 346 28.95 1.08 22.55
CA LYS A 346 29.46 -0.01 23.40
C LYS A 346 30.41 -0.87 22.59
N THR A 347 31.32 -1.56 23.28
CA THR A 347 32.29 -2.49 22.69
C THR A 347 31.65 -3.60 21.87
N ASN A 348 30.46 -4.09 22.24
CA ASN A 348 29.80 -5.20 21.54
C ASN A 348 28.78 -4.76 20.49
N ARG A 349 27.86 -3.85 20.84
CA ARG A 349 26.78 -3.39 19.95
C ARG A 349 26.31 -2.01 20.41
N ASN A 350 26.20 -1.06 19.48
CA ASN A 350 25.68 0.27 19.78
C ASN A 350 24.24 0.18 20.28
N ILE A 351 23.85 1.07 21.19
CA ILE A 351 22.46 1.17 21.68
C ILE A 351 21.89 2.49 21.18
N LEU A 352 20.66 2.46 20.69
CA LEU A 352 19.90 3.66 20.33
C LEU A 352 18.65 3.72 21.20
N LEU A 353 18.58 4.73 22.07
CA LEU A 353 17.41 5.02 22.87
C LEU A 353 16.44 5.87 22.04
N ALA A 354 15.42 5.22 21.48
CA ALA A 354 14.49 5.84 20.55
C ALA A 354 13.54 6.80 21.29
N GLU A 355 13.47 8.02 20.78
CA GLU A 355 12.54 9.06 21.25
C GLU A 355 11.38 9.23 20.27
N GLU A 356 11.67 9.14 18.98
CA GLU A 356 10.70 9.22 17.89
C GLU A 356 11.07 8.24 16.77
N ILE A 357 10.06 7.68 16.10
CA ILE A 357 10.24 6.78 14.96
C ILE A 357 9.31 7.23 13.83
N TYR A 358 9.90 7.50 12.67
CA TYR A 358 9.22 7.89 11.44
C TYR A 358 9.24 6.71 10.46
N THR A 359 8.10 6.43 9.82
CA THR A 359 7.90 5.17 9.08
C THR A 359 7.19 5.32 7.73
N ASP A 360 6.78 6.53 7.38
CA ASP A 360 5.91 6.80 6.25
C ASP A 360 6.38 8.03 5.45
N THR A 361 5.87 8.12 4.22
CA THR A 361 6.28 9.10 3.21
C THR A 361 5.09 9.96 2.76
N ASP A 362 5.36 10.98 1.94
CA ASP A 362 4.33 11.69 1.18
C ASP A 362 4.10 10.93 -0.13
N PHE A 363 3.47 9.76 0.00
CA PHE A 363 3.35 8.83 -1.10
C PHE A 363 2.55 9.45 -2.27
N LYS A 364 3.17 9.44 -3.46
CA LYS A 364 2.66 10.12 -4.66
C LYS A 364 1.27 9.64 -5.03
N LEU A 365 0.31 10.56 -5.04
CA LEU A 365 -1.06 10.30 -5.49
C LEU A 365 -1.14 10.23 -7.03
N PRO A 366 -2.08 9.45 -7.59
CA PRO A 366 -2.40 9.51 -9.01
C PRO A 366 -2.86 10.93 -9.41
N GLN A 367 -2.21 11.54 -10.41
CA GLN A 367 -2.48 12.93 -10.81
C GLN A 367 -3.77 13.08 -11.61
N GLU A 368 -4.15 12.05 -12.37
CA GLU A 368 -5.37 12.07 -13.18
C GLU A 368 -6.55 11.59 -12.34
N PRO A 369 -7.63 12.40 -12.19
CA PRO A 369 -8.83 11.92 -11.53
C PRO A 369 -9.43 10.76 -12.34
N PRO A 370 -10.03 9.75 -11.68
CA PRO A 370 -10.73 8.69 -12.37
C PRO A 370 -11.75 9.25 -13.38
N LEU A 371 -11.60 8.89 -14.66
CA LEU A 371 -12.51 9.24 -15.76
C LEU A 371 -13.79 8.38 -15.74
N ILE A 372 -14.16 7.90 -14.57
CA ILE A 372 -15.35 7.08 -14.33
C ILE A 372 -16.55 8.03 -14.37
N ARG A 373 -17.25 8.09 -15.51
CA ARG A 373 -18.46 8.92 -15.68
C ARG A 373 -19.71 8.28 -15.10
N ASP A 374 -19.78 6.96 -15.17
CA ASP A 374 -20.86 6.13 -14.64
C ASP A 374 -20.28 5.06 -13.70
N THR A 375 -21.11 4.44 -12.88
CA THR A 375 -20.66 3.44 -11.90
C THR A 375 -19.92 2.26 -12.54
N LEU A 376 -18.63 2.14 -12.25
CA LEU A 376 -17.79 1.01 -12.61
C LEU A 376 -18.10 -0.16 -11.67
N GLN A 377 -18.24 -1.35 -12.24
CA GLN A 377 -18.49 -2.58 -11.49
C GLN A 377 -17.39 -3.59 -11.72
N MET A 378 -16.83 -4.10 -10.64
CA MET A 378 -15.73 -5.06 -10.65
C MET A 378 -16.06 -6.26 -9.77
N ILE A 379 -15.70 -7.45 -10.22
CA ILE A 379 -15.66 -8.66 -9.40
C ILE A 379 -14.21 -9.08 -9.21
N VAL A 380 -13.83 -9.44 -7.99
CA VAL A 380 -12.50 -9.89 -7.62
C VAL A 380 -12.59 -11.26 -6.98
N ALA A 381 -11.89 -12.25 -7.53
CA ALA A 381 -11.83 -13.60 -6.98
C ALA A 381 -10.39 -14.12 -6.96
N CYS A 382 -10.03 -14.81 -5.89
CA CYS A 382 -8.66 -15.24 -5.64
C CYS A 382 -8.62 -16.74 -5.41
N GLY A 383 -7.63 -17.41 -5.99
CA GLY A 383 -7.55 -18.86 -5.94
C GLY A 383 -7.23 -19.43 -4.54
N PRO A 384 -7.33 -20.76 -4.37
CA PRO A 384 -7.60 -21.78 -5.39
C PRO A 384 -9.04 -21.79 -5.92
N PHE A 385 -9.22 -22.20 -7.18
CA PHE A 385 -10.52 -22.24 -7.86
C PHE A 385 -11.14 -23.65 -7.93
N THR A 386 -10.53 -24.62 -7.27
CA THR A 386 -11.01 -26.00 -7.14
C THR A 386 -10.84 -26.49 -5.69
N PRO A 387 -11.74 -27.36 -5.18
CA PRO A 387 -11.56 -28.07 -3.91
C PRO A 387 -10.31 -28.94 -3.89
N GLN A 388 -9.81 -29.34 -2.72
CA GLN A 388 -8.62 -30.21 -2.62
C GLN A 388 -8.91 -31.68 -2.93
N ASP A 389 -10.17 -32.10 -2.92
CA ASP A 389 -10.60 -33.48 -3.13
C ASP A 389 -10.90 -33.82 -4.60
N ASN A 390 -10.93 -32.84 -5.51
CA ASN A 390 -11.14 -33.06 -6.93
C ASN A 390 -10.57 -31.93 -7.82
N LEU A 391 -10.53 -32.18 -9.13
CA LEU A 391 -10.16 -31.21 -10.17
C LEU A 391 -11.35 -30.85 -11.07
N SER A 392 -12.56 -30.75 -10.51
CA SER A 392 -13.79 -30.46 -11.25
C SER A 392 -14.10 -28.96 -11.35
N PHE A 393 -13.37 -28.10 -10.61
CA PHE A 393 -13.52 -26.63 -10.68
C PHE A 393 -14.97 -26.15 -10.51
N GLU A 394 -15.73 -26.80 -9.62
CA GLU A 394 -17.09 -26.41 -9.26
C GLU A 394 -17.16 -24.93 -8.79
N PRO A 395 -16.24 -24.43 -7.94
CA PRO A 395 -16.22 -23.03 -7.52
C PRO A 395 -16.01 -22.04 -8.66
N LEU A 396 -15.10 -22.34 -9.59
CA LEU A 396 -14.90 -21.52 -10.79
C LEU A 396 -16.17 -21.48 -11.64
N THR A 397 -16.79 -22.63 -11.84
CA THR A 397 -18.02 -22.75 -12.64
C THR A 397 -19.16 -21.90 -12.04
N ASP A 398 -19.33 -21.93 -10.72
CA ASP A 398 -20.33 -21.12 -10.03
C ASP A 398 -20.01 -19.62 -10.06
N LEU A 399 -18.73 -19.24 -9.94
CA LEU A 399 -18.29 -17.86 -10.14
C LEU A 399 -18.62 -17.36 -11.55
N LEU A 400 -18.32 -18.14 -12.60
CA LEU A 400 -18.59 -17.76 -13.99
C LEU A 400 -20.10 -17.63 -14.26
N LYS A 401 -20.95 -18.46 -13.65
CA LYS A 401 -22.42 -18.27 -13.69
C LYS A 401 -22.81 -16.91 -13.09
N TYR A 402 -22.25 -16.57 -11.94
CA TYR A 402 -22.52 -15.28 -11.28
C TYR A 402 -22.06 -14.09 -12.14
N VAL A 403 -20.86 -14.16 -12.73
CA VAL A 403 -20.33 -13.13 -13.64
C VAL A 403 -21.22 -12.97 -14.87
N ARG A 404 -21.71 -14.08 -15.46
CA ARG A 404 -22.63 -14.04 -16.60
C ARG A 404 -23.96 -13.38 -16.29
N GLU A 405 -24.49 -13.63 -15.09
CA GLU A 405 -25.75 -13.02 -14.62
C GLU A 405 -25.60 -11.50 -14.40
N HIS A 406 -24.49 -11.07 -13.78
CA HIS A 406 -24.32 -9.67 -13.35
C HIS A 406 -23.59 -8.79 -14.36
N GLN A 407 -22.87 -9.40 -15.32
CA GLN A 407 -22.09 -8.75 -16.38
C GLN A 407 -21.22 -7.57 -15.90
N PRO A 408 -20.32 -7.76 -14.92
CA PRO A 408 -19.46 -6.68 -14.45
C PRO A 408 -18.60 -6.11 -15.59
N HIS A 409 -18.10 -4.89 -15.39
CA HIS A 409 -17.18 -4.28 -16.34
C HIS A 409 -15.81 -4.96 -16.32
N VAL A 410 -15.35 -5.33 -15.12
CA VAL A 410 -14.05 -5.98 -14.91
C VAL A 410 -14.20 -7.22 -14.03
N LEU A 411 -13.52 -8.30 -14.41
CA LEU A 411 -13.29 -9.48 -13.59
C LEU A 411 -11.78 -9.60 -13.31
N LEU A 412 -11.37 -9.42 -12.05
CA LEU A 412 -10.00 -9.62 -11.60
C LEU A 412 -9.86 -11.00 -10.95
N LEU A 413 -9.06 -11.86 -11.57
CA LEU A 413 -8.72 -13.18 -11.07
C LEU A 413 -7.27 -13.18 -10.59
N THR A 414 -7.03 -13.51 -9.33
CA THR A 414 -5.67 -13.72 -8.83
C THR A 414 -5.42 -15.20 -8.60
N GLY A 415 -4.24 -15.68 -9.02
CA GLY A 415 -3.85 -17.05 -8.80
C GLY A 415 -3.71 -17.45 -7.32
N PRO A 416 -3.40 -18.73 -7.05
CA PRO A 416 -3.22 -19.77 -8.06
C PRO A 416 -4.55 -20.32 -8.58
N PHE A 417 -4.68 -20.55 -9.89
CA PHE A 417 -5.86 -21.26 -10.44
C PHE A 417 -6.02 -22.63 -9.79
N TYR A 418 -4.90 -23.32 -9.62
CA TYR A 418 -4.76 -24.56 -8.87
C TYR A 418 -3.37 -24.59 -8.22
N HIS A 419 -3.31 -25.08 -6.98
CA HIS A 419 -2.08 -25.07 -6.19
C HIS A 419 -1.12 -26.17 -6.66
N LYS A 420 0.20 -25.89 -6.66
CA LYS A 420 1.24 -26.90 -6.96
C LYS A 420 1.16 -28.15 -6.05
N ASP A 421 0.72 -27.96 -4.80
CA ASP A 421 0.56 -29.03 -3.80
C ASP A 421 -0.83 -29.71 -3.84
N HIS A 422 -1.66 -29.42 -4.84
CA HIS A 422 -2.96 -30.07 -4.98
C HIS A 422 -2.77 -31.59 -5.19
N PRO A 423 -3.45 -32.48 -4.44
CA PRO A 423 -3.22 -33.92 -4.51
C PRO A 423 -3.30 -34.50 -5.93
N GLY A 424 -4.32 -34.13 -6.70
CA GLY A 424 -4.47 -34.62 -8.09
C GLY A 424 -3.37 -34.13 -9.05
N ILE A 425 -2.69 -33.03 -8.73
CA ILE A 425 -1.55 -32.54 -9.50
C ILE A 425 -0.28 -33.28 -9.07
N PHE A 426 -0.04 -33.34 -7.76
CA PHE A 426 1.13 -33.99 -7.17
C PHE A 426 1.19 -35.50 -7.49
N ASN A 427 0.03 -36.17 -7.51
CA ASN A 427 -0.09 -37.59 -7.82
C ASN A 427 -0.07 -37.89 -9.33
N GLY A 428 -0.01 -36.86 -10.20
CA GLY A 428 0.02 -37.04 -11.65
C GLY A 428 -1.29 -37.57 -12.24
N GLU A 429 -2.45 -37.14 -11.74
CA GLU A 429 -3.75 -37.62 -12.20
C GLU A 429 -4.20 -37.00 -13.55
N LEU A 430 -3.54 -35.93 -13.99
CA LEU A 430 -3.77 -35.25 -15.26
C LEU A 430 -3.32 -36.11 -16.45
N ARG A 431 -4.16 -36.18 -17.50
CA ARG A 431 -3.82 -36.85 -18.77
C ARG A 431 -3.02 -35.98 -19.74
N GLN A 432 -2.83 -34.71 -19.41
CA GLN A 432 -2.17 -33.70 -20.24
C GLN A 432 -1.15 -32.88 -19.44
N THR A 433 -0.36 -32.05 -20.11
CA THR A 433 0.66 -31.23 -19.42
C THR A 433 -0.02 -30.14 -18.60
N VAL A 434 0.64 -29.70 -17.52
CA VAL A 434 0.15 -28.60 -16.69
C VAL A 434 -0.06 -27.31 -17.49
N ASP A 435 0.76 -27.05 -18.52
CA ASP A 435 0.59 -25.90 -19.42
C ASP A 435 -0.69 -25.99 -20.24
N THR A 436 -0.93 -27.15 -20.89
CA THR A 436 -2.16 -27.36 -21.68
C THR A 436 -3.41 -27.29 -20.81
N PHE A 437 -3.33 -27.85 -19.60
CA PHE A 437 -4.41 -27.75 -18.62
C PHE A 437 -4.72 -26.33 -18.19
N PHE A 438 -3.70 -25.50 -17.97
CA PHE A 438 -3.93 -24.08 -17.68
C PHE A 438 -4.58 -23.34 -18.86
N LEU A 439 -4.17 -23.61 -20.10
CA LEU A 439 -4.79 -23.02 -21.28
C LEU A 439 -6.29 -23.37 -21.38
N ASP A 440 -6.65 -24.63 -21.12
CA ASP A 440 -8.05 -25.07 -21.12
C ASP A 440 -8.88 -24.38 -20.03
N LEU A 441 -8.27 -24.11 -18.86
CA LEU A 441 -8.92 -23.34 -17.79
C LEU A 441 -9.15 -21.89 -18.22
N ILE A 442 -8.18 -21.25 -18.86
CA ILE A 442 -8.35 -19.89 -19.40
C ILE A 442 -9.44 -19.87 -20.48
N ASP A 443 -9.45 -20.84 -21.40
CA ASP A 443 -10.49 -20.95 -22.41
C ASP A 443 -11.88 -21.16 -21.77
N THR A 444 -11.96 -21.92 -20.67
CA THR A 444 -13.20 -22.09 -19.88
C THR A 444 -13.65 -20.76 -19.25
N VAL A 445 -12.73 -19.98 -18.67
CA VAL A 445 -13.03 -18.64 -18.13
C VAL A 445 -13.57 -17.74 -19.23
N MET A 446 -12.89 -17.66 -20.37
CA MET A 446 -13.25 -16.75 -21.46
C MET A 446 -14.55 -17.13 -22.15
N GLN A 447 -14.90 -18.42 -22.21
CA GLN A 447 -16.23 -18.88 -22.65
C GLN A 447 -17.31 -18.64 -21.58
N GLY A 448 -16.91 -18.60 -20.31
CA GLY A 448 -17.77 -18.35 -19.16
C GLY A 448 -18.23 -16.91 -19.06
N VAL A 449 -17.37 -15.95 -19.42
CA VAL A 449 -17.59 -14.52 -19.24
C VAL A 449 -18.27 -13.84 -20.44
N PRO A 450 -19.08 -12.79 -20.21
CA PRO A 450 -19.60 -11.93 -21.26
C PRO A 450 -18.49 -11.21 -22.05
N SER A 451 -18.71 -10.94 -23.33
CA SER A 451 -17.75 -10.23 -24.20
C SER A 451 -17.50 -8.76 -23.80
N ASN A 452 -18.42 -8.16 -23.03
CA ASN A 452 -18.31 -6.80 -22.50
C ASN A 452 -17.67 -6.73 -21.11
N THR A 453 -17.18 -7.86 -20.57
CA THR A 453 -16.40 -7.92 -19.33
C THR A 453 -14.93 -8.04 -19.70
N HIS A 454 -14.10 -7.13 -19.19
CA HIS A 454 -12.64 -7.24 -19.32
C HIS A 454 -12.10 -8.14 -18.22
N VAL A 455 -11.35 -9.18 -18.57
CA VAL A 455 -10.78 -10.16 -17.65
C VAL A 455 -9.31 -9.82 -17.41
N LEU A 456 -8.98 -9.59 -16.15
CA LEU A 456 -7.62 -9.39 -15.66
C LEU A 456 -7.19 -10.65 -14.92
N VAL A 457 -6.05 -11.21 -15.29
CA VAL A 457 -5.51 -12.42 -14.65
C VAL A 457 -4.11 -12.12 -14.12
N VAL A 458 -3.94 -12.19 -12.81
CA VAL A 458 -2.67 -11.96 -12.11
C VAL A 458 -1.93 -13.28 -11.93
N SER A 459 -0.66 -13.32 -12.36
CA SER A 459 0.20 -14.51 -12.25
C SER A 459 0.41 -14.96 -10.81
N SER A 460 0.83 -16.20 -10.57
CA SER A 460 1.19 -16.65 -9.22
C SER A 460 2.37 -17.62 -9.21
N HIS A 461 3.30 -17.42 -8.28
CA HIS A 461 4.42 -18.33 -8.00
C HIS A 461 3.99 -19.69 -7.41
N LYS A 462 2.71 -19.85 -7.04
CA LYS A 462 2.14 -21.07 -6.45
C LYS A 462 1.61 -22.06 -7.47
N GLU A 463 1.72 -21.74 -8.76
CA GLU A 463 1.23 -22.58 -9.84
C GLU A 463 2.32 -23.47 -10.42
N PRO A 464 1.99 -24.73 -10.75
CA PRO A 464 3.00 -25.70 -11.18
C PRO A 464 3.50 -25.49 -12.61
N HIS A 465 2.75 -24.76 -13.46
CA HIS A 465 3.14 -24.49 -14.85
C HIS A 465 3.96 -23.20 -14.98
N HIS A 466 4.17 -22.45 -13.89
CA HIS A 466 4.76 -21.11 -13.94
C HIS A 466 5.96 -20.98 -12.99
N TYR A 467 6.70 -19.87 -13.12
CA TYR A 467 7.93 -19.65 -12.37
C TYR A 467 7.66 -19.47 -10.86
N PRO A 468 8.34 -20.24 -9.99
CA PRO A 468 8.13 -20.21 -8.54
C PRO A 468 8.94 -19.09 -7.85
N VAL A 469 9.05 -17.92 -8.49
CA VAL A 469 9.84 -16.77 -8.00
C VAL A 469 8.99 -15.51 -8.05
N TYR A 470 9.09 -14.70 -7.01
CA TYR A 470 8.45 -13.40 -6.85
C TYR A 470 9.48 -12.26 -6.98
N PRO A 471 9.16 -11.12 -7.63
CA PRO A 471 8.02 -10.88 -8.51
C PRO A 471 7.92 -11.89 -9.65
N THR A 472 6.69 -12.30 -9.96
CA THR A 472 6.34 -13.29 -10.97
C THR A 472 5.92 -12.59 -12.27
N ILE A 473 6.46 -13.05 -13.40
CA ILE A 473 6.15 -12.49 -14.72
C ILE A 473 4.69 -12.82 -15.15
N PRO A 474 4.08 -12.04 -16.06
CA PRO A 474 2.79 -12.41 -16.65
C PRO A 474 2.87 -13.74 -17.41
N TYR A 475 1.75 -14.43 -17.58
CA TYR A 475 1.70 -15.65 -18.40
C TYR A 475 1.94 -15.34 -19.88
N GLU A 476 2.77 -16.18 -20.52
CA GLU A 476 3.11 -16.06 -21.94
C GLU A 476 2.18 -16.88 -22.82
N ILE A 477 0.92 -16.47 -22.89
CA ILE A 477 -0.09 -17.10 -23.74
C ILE A 477 -0.31 -16.20 -24.96
N ALA A 478 -0.29 -16.79 -26.15
CA ALA A 478 -0.63 -16.07 -27.38
C ALA A 478 -1.97 -15.36 -27.20
N GLN A 479 -2.01 -14.05 -27.47
CA GLN A 479 -3.19 -13.24 -27.20
C GLN A 479 -4.36 -13.67 -28.11
N ARG A 480 -5.21 -14.57 -27.58
CA ARG A 480 -6.37 -15.14 -28.28
C ARG A 480 -7.63 -14.28 -28.14
N TYR A 481 -7.71 -13.50 -27.05
CA TYR A 481 -8.88 -12.72 -26.68
C TYR A 481 -8.50 -11.26 -26.45
N SER A 482 -9.29 -10.33 -27.00
CA SER A 482 -9.03 -8.88 -26.91
C SER A 482 -9.39 -8.31 -25.53
N ASN A 483 -10.34 -8.92 -24.84
CA ASN A 483 -10.82 -8.54 -23.50
C ASN A 483 -10.12 -9.32 -22.37
N LEU A 484 -8.94 -9.91 -22.63
CA LEU A 484 -8.13 -10.63 -21.64
C LEU A 484 -6.77 -9.94 -21.50
N THR A 485 -6.33 -9.72 -20.27
CA THR A 485 -5.01 -9.17 -19.97
C THR A 485 -4.36 -9.94 -18.84
N PHE A 486 -3.17 -10.47 -19.10
CA PHE A 486 -2.32 -11.10 -18.09
C PHE A 486 -1.43 -10.06 -17.42
N MET A 487 -1.33 -10.13 -16.10
CA MET A 487 -0.61 -9.20 -15.25
C MET A 487 0.47 -9.94 -14.45
N PRO A 488 1.60 -9.29 -14.12
CA PRO A 488 2.60 -9.85 -13.23
C PRO A 488 2.09 -9.91 -11.78
N ASP A 489 2.83 -10.56 -10.89
CA ASP A 489 2.63 -10.49 -9.44
C ASP A 489 3.87 -9.93 -8.76
N PRO A 490 3.79 -8.79 -8.06
CA PRO A 490 2.61 -7.95 -7.88
C PRO A 490 2.29 -7.13 -9.15
N CYS A 491 1.16 -6.44 -9.16
CA CYS A 491 0.85 -5.49 -10.23
C CYS A 491 0.07 -4.27 -9.78
N MET A 492 0.20 -3.21 -10.58
CA MET A 492 -0.64 -2.03 -10.55
C MET A 492 -1.28 -1.83 -11.93
N VAL A 493 -2.59 -1.57 -11.93
CA VAL A 493 -3.38 -1.39 -13.15
C VAL A 493 -4.24 -0.14 -13.05
N ASN A 494 -4.23 0.67 -14.10
CA ASN A 494 -5.10 1.81 -14.27
C ASN A 494 -6.33 1.40 -15.08
N ILE A 495 -7.51 1.57 -14.48
CA ILE A 495 -8.81 1.22 -15.04
C ILE A 495 -9.63 2.51 -15.13
N ASN A 496 -9.64 3.16 -16.30
CA ASN A 496 -10.29 4.46 -16.50
C ASN A 496 -9.89 5.52 -15.44
N GLY A 497 -8.61 5.57 -15.06
CA GLY A 497 -8.03 6.44 -14.03
C GLY A 497 -8.11 5.89 -12.60
N LEU A 498 -8.86 4.80 -12.36
CA LEU A 498 -8.82 4.08 -11.09
C LEU A 498 -7.59 3.16 -11.04
N VAL A 499 -6.59 3.58 -10.29
CA VAL A 499 -5.42 2.75 -9.94
C VAL A 499 -5.80 1.66 -8.92
N VAL A 500 -5.68 0.40 -9.34
CA VAL A 500 -5.88 -0.80 -8.53
C VAL A 500 -4.55 -1.54 -8.41
N ALA A 501 -4.16 -1.88 -7.20
CA ALA A 501 -2.98 -2.67 -6.89
C ALA A 501 -3.39 -4.08 -6.42
N ALA A 502 -2.66 -5.12 -6.83
CA ALA A 502 -2.93 -6.49 -6.44
C ALA A 502 -1.64 -7.31 -6.30
N THR A 503 -1.66 -8.28 -5.38
CA THR A 503 -0.62 -9.30 -5.25
C THR A 503 -1.24 -10.66 -4.92
N THR A 504 -0.53 -11.76 -5.21
CA THR A 504 -0.91 -13.13 -4.82
C THR A 504 -0.11 -13.65 -3.61
N ALA A 505 0.91 -12.92 -3.17
CA ALA A 505 1.64 -13.21 -1.95
C ALA A 505 0.75 -12.94 -0.72
N ASP A 506 0.81 -13.81 0.28
CA ASP A 506 0.01 -13.69 1.52
C ASP A 506 0.74 -12.78 2.52
N ILE A 507 1.09 -11.56 2.07
CA ILE A 507 1.92 -10.62 2.81
C ILE A 507 1.30 -10.19 4.16
N LEU A 508 -0.03 -10.19 4.26
CA LEU A 508 -0.73 -9.90 5.52
C LEU A 508 -0.44 -10.98 6.57
N PHE A 509 -0.51 -12.26 6.19
CA PHE A 509 -0.18 -13.35 7.10
C PHE A 509 1.32 -13.38 7.43
N ASP A 510 2.17 -13.13 6.42
CA ASP A 510 3.62 -13.12 6.58
C ASP A 510 4.07 -12.01 7.54
N ILE A 511 3.72 -10.73 7.32
CA ILE A 511 4.09 -9.63 8.23
C ILE A 511 3.48 -9.84 9.61
N GLY A 512 2.23 -10.32 9.68
CA GLY A 512 1.55 -10.57 10.96
C GLY A 512 2.34 -11.49 11.89
N SER A 513 3.10 -12.44 11.32
CA SER A 513 3.93 -13.38 12.07
C SER A 513 5.23 -12.77 12.62
N TYR A 514 5.66 -11.63 12.08
CA TYR A 514 6.92 -10.95 12.41
C TYR A 514 6.72 -9.49 12.84
N GLU A 515 5.53 -9.15 13.33
CA GLU A 515 5.15 -7.83 13.82
C GLU A 515 5.12 -7.79 15.36
N ILE A 516 5.46 -6.61 15.90
CA ILE A 516 5.19 -6.20 17.27
C ILE A 516 4.41 -4.88 17.27
N HIS A 517 3.34 -4.83 18.04
CA HIS A 517 2.57 -3.62 18.31
C HIS A 517 2.44 -3.42 19.81
N VAL A 518 2.81 -2.23 20.29
CA VAL A 518 2.62 -1.83 21.68
C VAL A 518 1.93 -0.48 21.69
N ASP A 519 0.81 -0.39 22.42
CA ASP A 519 0.12 0.87 22.70
C ASP A 519 -0.17 0.91 24.21
N LYS A 520 0.63 1.68 24.96
CA LYS A 520 0.46 1.83 26.42
C LYS A 520 -0.69 2.78 26.76
N THR A 521 -1.24 3.50 25.78
CA THR A 521 -2.20 4.59 25.97
C THR A 521 -3.64 4.14 25.79
N ASN A 522 -3.87 3.07 25.02
CA ASN A 522 -5.19 2.57 24.70
C ASN A 522 -5.31 1.08 25.02
N SER A 523 -6.30 0.72 25.83
CA SER A 523 -6.63 -0.67 26.17
C SER A 523 -7.63 -1.31 25.21
N ALA A 524 -8.15 -0.55 24.24
CA ALA A 524 -9.08 -1.09 23.24
C ALA A 524 -8.40 -2.06 22.27
N PRO A 525 -9.14 -3.03 21.70
CA PRO A 525 -8.62 -3.94 20.69
C PRO A 525 -8.09 -3.15 19.48
N SER A 526 -6.83 -3.39 19.13
CA SER A 526 -6.20 -2.70 18.00
C SER A 526 -6.63 -3.29 16.66
N ASP A 527 -6.82 -2.45 15.63
CA ASP A 527 -7.12 -2.91 14.28
C ASP A 527 -5.87 -3.52 13.60
N ARG A 528 -5.56 -4.76 13.96
CA ARG A 528 -4.39 -5.48 13.44
C ARG A 528 -4.41 -5.54 11.91
N MET A 529 -5.53 -5.93 11.30
CA MET A 529 -5.62 -6.07 9.84
C MET A 529 -5.44 -4.73 9.11
N GLY A 530 -6.04 -3.66 9.62
CA GLY A 530 -5.83 -2.32 9.06
C GLY A 530 -4.38 -1.88 9.19
N ARG A 531 -3.76 -2.16 10.33
CA ARG A 531 -2.35 -1.84 10.57
C ARG A 531 -1.40 -2.61 9.62
N LEU A 532 -1.57 -3.93 9.50
CA LEU A 532 -0.75 -4.76 8.61
C LEU A 532 -0.85 -4.29 7.15
N ALA A 533 -2.06 -4.00 6.69
CA ALA A 533 -2.28 -3.44 5.36
C ALA A 533 -1.63 -2.06 5.18
N SER A 534 -1.67 -1.21 6.23
CA SER A 534 -1.10 0.12 6.17
C SER A 534 0.41 0.14 5.97
N TYR A 535 1.12 -0.90 6.41
CA TYR A 535 2.57 -0.97 6.21
C TYR A 535 2.95 -0.98 4.73
N LEU A 536 2.19 -1.64 3.86
CA LEU A 536 2.57 -1.80 2.45
C LEU A 536 2.69 -0.45 1.75
N PHE A 537 1.69 0.43 1.90
CA PHE A 537 1.71 1.74 1.26
C PHE A 537 2.51 2.79 2.05
N LYS A 538 2.79 2.57 3.34
CA LYS A 538 3.77 3.37 4.09
C LYS A 538 5.22 3.04 3.71
N GLN A 539 5.45 1.80 3.28
CA GLN A 539 6.75 1.29 2.86
C GLN A 539 6.88 1.20 1.33
N GLU A 540 5.90 1.76 0.61
CA GLU A 540 5.83 1.81 -0.86
C GLU A 540 6.18 0.48 -1.56
N SER A 541 5.88 -0.66 -0.92
CA SER A 541 6.31 -1.99 -1.37
C SER A 541 5.21 -3.02 -1.18
N PHE A 542 5.05 -3.90 -2.17
CA PHE A 542 4.12 -5.02 -2.08
C PHE A 542 4.57 -6.11 -1.10
N TYR A 543 5.87 -6.18 -0.78
CA TYR A 543 6.44 -7.16 0.13
C TYR A 543 7.62 -6.56 0.92
N PRO A 544 7.37 -5.74 1.95
CA PRO A 544 8.43 -5.10 2.72
C PRO A 544 9.07 -5.99 3.80
N LEU A 545 8.57 -7.22 4.00
CA LEU A 545 9.09 -8.14 5.01
C LEU A 545 10.45 -8.72 4.60
N GLU A 546 11.45 -8.58 5.46
CA GLU A 546 12.75 -9.25 5.33
C GLU A 546 13.25 -9.64 6.73
N PRO A 547 13.62 -10.91 6.99
CA PRO A 547 13.72 -12.03 6.05
C PRO A 547 12.39 -12.50 5.46
N VAL A 548 12.40 -12.88 4.18
CA VAL A 548 11.25 -13.46 3.47
C VAL A 548 10.68 -14.69 4.18
N SER A 549 9.35 -14.86 4.11
CA SER A 549 8.66 -16.06 4.56
C SER A 549 9.18 -17.33 3.86
N LYS A 550 9.19 -18.46 4.58
CA LYS A 550 9.78 -19.73 4.11
C LYS A 550 9.10 -20.30 2.86
N ASP A 551 7.85 -19.93 2.63
CA ASP A 551 7.03 -20.45 1.52
C ASP A 551 7.15 -19.59 0.24
N LEU A 552 7.92 -18.49 0.29
CA LEU A 552 8.09 -17.55 -0.81
C LEU A 552 9.57 -17.41 -1.20
N CYS A 553 9.85 -17.47 -2.50
CA CYS A 553 11.17 -17.17 -3.04
C CYS A 553 11.14 -15.80 -3.72
N ILE A 554 12.00 -14.87 -3.29
CA ILE A 554 12.07 -13.52 -3.85
C ILE A 554 13.41 -13.30 -4.57
N ASP A 555 13.36 -12.77 -5.79
CA ASP A 555 14.51 -12.13 -6.43
C ASP A 555 14.48 -10.62 -6.11
N PHE A 556 15.40 -10.19 -5.26
CA PHE A 556 15.46 -8.79 -4.81
C PHE A 556 15.85 -7.80 -5.90
N SER A 557 16.52 -8.27 -6.96
CA SER A 557 16.84 -7.43 -8.12
C SER A 557 15.58 -7.12 -8.94
N LEU A 558 14.65 -8.06 -9.02
CA LEU A 558 13.33 -7.85 -9.61
C LEU A 558 12.40 -7.10 -8.67
N MET A 559 12.48 -7.37 -7.36
CA MET A 559 11.69 -6.67 -6.34
C MET A 559 11.97 -5.16 -6.34
N GLU A 560 13.23 -4.74 -6.45
CA GLU A 560 13.63 -3.34 -6.53
C GLU A 560 12.94 -2.60 -7.68
N ARG A 561 12.80 -3.26 -8.85
CA ARG A 561 12.26 -2.64 -10.07
C ARG A 561 10.75 -2.78 -10.22
N ASN A 562 10.18 -3.85 -9.70
CA ASN A 562 8.79 -4.24 -10.00
C ASN A 562 7.93 -4.46 -8.74
N GLY A 563 8.54 -4.52 -7.57
CA GLY A 563 7.87 -4.71 -6.29
C GLY A 563 7.64 -3.42 -5.49
N VAL A 564 8.28 -2.32 -5.90
CA VAL A 564 8.04 -0.97 -5.36
C VAL A 564 6.84 -0.35 -6.08
N MET A 565 5.95 0.28 -5.32
CA MET A 565 4.74 0.91 -5.86
C MET A 565 5.06 2.34 -6.33
N ALA A 566 4.82 2.62 -7.62
CA ALA A 566 5.09 3.95 -8.18
C ALA A 566 4.09 5.04 -7.75
N LEU A 567 2.88 4.64 -7.34
CA LEU A 567 1.81 5.54 -6.93
C LEU A 567 1.03 4.91 -5.77
N LYS A 568 0.42 5.75 -4.94
CA LYS A 568 -0.55 5.32 -3.94
C LYS A 568 -1.81 4.79 -4.66
N PRO A 569 -2.19 3.52 -4.47
CA PRO A 569 -3.36 2.97 -5.16
C PRO A 569 -4.66 3.50 -4.55
N HIS A 570 -5.73 3.55 -5.35
CA HIS A 570 -7.07 3.83 -4.80
C HIS A 570 -7.68 2.58 -4.17
N VAL A 571 -7.40 1.40 -4.76
CA VAL A 571 -7.88 0.11 -4.28
C VAL A 571 -6.71 -0.85 -4.21
N MET A 572 -6.57 -1.58 -3.09
CA MET A 572 -5.55 -2.61 -2.91
C MET A 572 -6.20 -3.95 -2.62
N ILE A 573 -5.95 -4.94 -3.47
CA ILE A 573 -6.43 -6.31 -3.31
C ILE A 573 -5.32 -7.14 -2.66
N LEU A 574 -5.58 -7.58 -1.43
CA LEU A 574 -4.64 -8.35 -0.60
C LEU A 574 -5.28 -9.69 -0.18
N PRO A 575 -5.28 -10.71 -1.06
CA PRO A 575 -5.83 -12.01 -0.73
C PRO A 575 -5.01 -12.66 0.38
N SER A 576 -5.69 -13.17 1.41
CA SER A 576 -5.04 -13.84 2.53
C SER A 576 -5.82 -15.06 3.02
N ILE A 577 -5.13 -15.97 3.71
CA ILE A 577 -5.79 -17.00 4.54
C ILE A 577 -6.54 -16.38 5.75
N LEU A 578 -6.12 -15.19 6.17
CA LEU A 578 -6.82 -14.38 7.18
C LEU A 578 -8.24 -14.05 6.71
N ARG A 579 -9.13 -13.76 7.66
CA ARG A 579 -10.54 -13.52 7.36
C ARG A 579 -10.72 -12.30 6.45
N PHE A 580 -11.71 -12.39 5.56
CA PHE A 580 -12.08 -11.32 4.64
C PHE A 580 -12.28 -10.01 5.40
N PHE A 581 -11.89 -8.89 4.79
CA PHE A 581 -12.19 -7.57 5.31
C PHE A 581 -12.19 -6.53 4.18
N ILE A 582 -12.87 -5.41 4.45
CA ILE A 582 -12.85 -4.21 3.62
C ILE A 582 -12.58 -3.04 4.56
N LYS A 583 -11.50 -2.30 4.32
CA LYS A 583 -11.06 -1.18 5.16
C LYS A 583 -10.61 -0.02 4.30
N GLU A 584 -11.01 1.18 4.69
CA GLU A 584 -10.49 2.43 4.13
C GLU A 584 -9.38 2.94 5.06
N LEU A 585 -8.17 3.04 4.53
CA LEU A 585 -6.95 3.36 5.30
C LEU A 585 -6.16 4.39 4.52
N ASP A 586 -5.95 5.57 5.11
CA ASP A 586 -5.24 6.68 4.48
C ASP A 586 -5.67 6.89 3.02
N ASP A 587 -6.98 7.02 2.75
CA ASP A 587 -7.57 7.18 1.40
C ASP A 587 -7.38 5.99 0.43
N VAL A 588 -6.98 4.82 0.92
CA VAL A 588 -6.88 3.57 0.15
C VAL A 588 -7.96 2.58 0.59
N LEU A 589 -8.73 2.05 -0.36
CA LEU A 589 -9.66 0.95 -0.09
C LEU A 589 -8.93 -0.39 -0.17
N VAL A 590 -8.65 -1.00 0.98
CA VAL A 590 -8.03 -2.32 1.06
C VAL A 590 -9.09 -3.40 1.16
N VAL A 591 -8.99 -4.41 0.29
CA VAL A 591 -9.91 -5.53 0.20
C VAL A 591 -9.13 -6.85 0.31
N ASN A 592 -9.40 -7.62 1.35
CA ASN A 592 -9.07 -9.05 1.40
C ASN A 592 -10.33 -9.85 1.02
N PRO A 593 -10.42 -10.40 -0.21
CA PRO A 593 -11.56 -11.21 -0.65
C PRO A 593 -11.52 -12.66 -0.13
N GLU A 594 -10.49 -13.05 0.62
CA GLU A 594 -10.10 -14.44 0.90
C GLU A 594 -9.87 -15.27 -0.38
N LYS A 595 -9.70 -16.58 -0.18
CA LYS A 595 -9.65 -17.59 -1.23
C LYS A 595 -11.07 -18.00 -1.62
N LEU A 596 -11.32 -18.25 -2.90
CA LEU A 596 -12.58 -18.75 -3.43
C LEU A 596 -12.89 -20.16 -2.93
N THR A 597 -11.86 -20.92 -2.57
CA THR A 597 -11.97 -22.27 -2.00
C THR A 597 -11.06 -22.42 -0.78
N LYS A 598 -11.59 -23.04 0.28
CA LYS A 598 -10.87 -23.33 1.53
C LYS A 598 -10.93 -24.83 1.83
N GLY A 599 -9.87 -25.56 1.48
CA GLY A 599 -9.85 -27.02 1.57
C GLY A 599 -10.90 -27.62 0.62
N ASN A 600 -11.91 -28.28 1.19
CA ASN A 600 -13.04 -28.85 0.44
C ASN A 600 -14.32 -28.00 0.51
N SER A 601 -14.26 -26.85 1.17
CA SER A 601 -15.39 -25.95 1.37
C SER A 601 -15.33 -24.74 0.45
N GLY A 602 -16.49 -24.15 0.17
CA GLY A 602 -16.55 -22.86 -0.50
C GLY A 602 -15.93 -21.75 0.33
N GLY A 603 -15.24 -20.83 -0.34
CA GLY A 603 -14.72 -19.59 0.22
C GLY A 603 -15.56 -18.39 -0.22
N THR A 604 -14.90 -17.26 -0.47
CA THR A 604 -15.58 -16.00 -0.81
C THR A 604 -14.93 -15.28 -1.99
N PHE A 605 -15.61 -14.26 -2.51
CA PHE A 605 -15.11 -13.33 -3.52
C PHE A 605 -15.66 -11.93 -3.21
N ALA A 606 -15.07 -10.89 -3.79
CA ALA A 606 -15.51 -9.50 -3.58
C ALA A 606 -16.18 -8.93 -4.84
N ARG A 607 -17.10 -7.99 -4.61
CA ARG A 607 -17.71 -7.16 -5.65
C ARG A 607 -17.58 -5.70 -5.27
N LEU A 608 -17.14 -4.87 -6.21
CA LEU A 608 -16.90 -3.44 -6.01
C LEU A 608 -17.78 -2.64 -6.96
N GLU A 609 -18.41 -1.59 -6.44
CA GLU A 609 -19.15 -0.59 -7.20
C GLU A 609 -18.51 0.78 -6.97
N ILE A 610 -17.79 1.28 -7.97
CA ILE A 610 -17.09 2.57 -7.90
C ILE A 610 -17.92 3.58 -8.68
N SER A 611 -18.60 4.48 -7.97
CA SER A 611 -19.35 5.57 -8.59
C SER A 611 -18.48 6.80 -8.83
N PRO A 612 -18.79 7.61 -9.86
CA PRO A 612 -18.18 8.94 -10.00
C PRO A 612 -18.30 9.71 -8.69
N GLY A 613 -17.20 10.31 -8.23
CA GLY A 613 -17.26 11.30 -7.17
C GLY A 613 -18.12 12.49 -7.60
N ALA A 614 -18.96 13.02 -6.71
CA ALA A 614 -19.62 14.28 -6.97
C ALA A 614 -18.54 15.36 -7.04
N SER A 615 -18.21 15.83 -8.26
CA SER A 615 -17.27 16.93 -8.43
C SER A 615 -17.72 18.12 -7.56
N GLN A 616 -16.78 18.79 -6.88
CA GLN A 616 -17.06 20.01 -6.12
C GLN A 616 -17.82 21.05 -6.98
N THR A 617 -17.59 21.03 -8.29
CA THR A 617 -18.32 21.81 -9.29
C THR A 617 -19.79 21.42 -9.38
N VAL A 618 -20.15 20.13 -9.28
CA VAL A 618 -21.56 19.66 -9.26
C VAL A 618 -22.26 20.12 -7.98
N CYS A 619 -21.60 20.02 -6.83
CA CYS A 619 -22.11 20.56 -5.56
C CYS A 619 -22.28 22.09 -5.63
N GLY A 620 -21.31 22.78 -6.24
CA GLY A 620 -21.37 24.22 -6.46
C GLY A 620 -22.49 24.65 -7.41
N CYS A 621 -22.67 23.92 -8.52
CA CYS A 621 -23.79 24.10 -9.45
C CYS A 621 -25.14 23.87 -8.76
N LEU A 622 -25.23 22.86 -7.89
CA LEU A 622 -26.45 22.59 -7.13
C LEU A 622 -26.74 23.72 -6.13
N LYS A 623 -25.72 24.18 -5.38
CA LYS A 623 -25.84 25.34 -4.47
C LYS A 623 -26.28 26.60 -5.23
N GLY A 624 -25.66 26.89 -6.37
CA GLY A 624 -26.01 28.02 -7.23
C GLY A 624 -27.44 27.92 -7.77
N SER A 625 -27.84 26.74 -8.24
CA SER A 625 -29.19 26.51 -8.78
C SER A 625 -30.27 26.64 -7.69
N ILE A 626 -30.04 26.08 -6.50
CA ILE A 626 -30.93 26.23 -5.34
C ILE A 626 -30.97 27.70 -4.88
N GLY A 627 -29.84 28.40 -4.90
CA GLY A 627 -29.71 29.82 -4.58
C GLY A 627 -30.55 30.73 -5.48
N ILE A 628 -30.62 30.41 -6.77
CA ILE A 628 -31.42 31.15 -7.75
C ILE A 628 -32.89 30.79 -7.64
N CYS A 629 -33.21 29.49 -7.63
CA CYS A 629 -34.58 29.02 -7.85
C CYS A 629 -35.41 28.86 -6.57
N CYS A 630 -34.78 28.53 -5.45
CA CYS A 630 -35.49 28.01 -4.27
C CYS A 630 -35.26 28.83 -3.00
N SER A 631 -34.02 29.24 -2.73
CA SER A 631 -33.67 29.95 -1.49
C SER A 631 -32.44 30.84 -1.66
N LYS A 632 -32.69 32.15 -1.71
CA LYS A 632 -31.65 33.19 -1.72
C LYS A 632 -30.65 33.04 -0.57
N LYS A 633 -31.13 32.67 0.63
CA LYS A 633 -30.27 32.46 1.82
C LYS A 633 -29.21 31.38 1.58
N ILE A 634 -29.54 30.33 0.84
CA ILE A 634 -28.60 29.24 0.51
C ILE A 634 -27.59 29.73 -0.54
N GLY A 635 -28.02 30.51 -1.53
CA GLY A 635 -27.16 31.08 -2.56
C GLY A 635 -26.13 32.07 -1.99
N GLU A 636 -26.55 32.92 -1.06
CA GLU A 636 -25.71 33.96 -0.45
C GLU A 636 -24.89 33.46 0.76
N TYR A 637 -25.18 32.26 1.27
CA TYR A 637 -24.43 31.68 2.38
C TYR A 637 -22.93 31.58 2.07
N GLY A 638 -22.12 32.19 2.94
CA GLY A 638 -20.66 32.21 2.86
C GLY A 638 -20.07 33.18 1.83
N MET A 639 -20.88 33.93 1.08
CA MET A 639 -20.38 34.92 0.11
C MET A 639 -19.58 36.08 0.74
N PRO A 640 -19.93 36.62 1.91
CA PRO A 640 -19.13 37.65 2.58
C PRO A 640 -17.71 37.20 2.97
N MET A 641 -17.46 35.89 2.97
CA MET A 641 -16.14 35.32 3.25
C MET A 641 -15.28 35.16 2.00
N LEU A 642 -15.91 35.13 0.83
CA LEU A 642 -15.25 34.98 -0.46
C LEU A 642 -15.02 36.32 -1.17
N MET A 643 -15.78 37.35 -0.79
CA MET A 643 -15.71 38.68 -1.39
C MET A 643 -16.06 39.77 -0.39
N ASP A 644 -15.46 40.93 -0.59
CA ASP A 644 -15.84 42.16 0.11
C ASP A 644 -17.22 42.63 -0.35
N LEU A 645 -18.14 42.73 0.61
CA LEU A 645 -19.52 43.18 0.45
C LEU A 645 -19.81 44.32 1.45
N PRO A 646 -20.72 45.26 1.12
CA PRO A 646 -21.60 45.29 -0.06
C PRO A 646 -20.94 45.88 -1.32
N LYS A 647 -21.42 45.45 -2.51
CA LYS A 647 -21.04 46.02 -3.81
C LYS A 647 -22.24 46.72 -4.46
N PRO A 648 -22.03 47.81 -5.21
CA PRO A 648 -23.11 48.48 -5.93
C PRO A 648 -23.68 47.57 -7.03
N LEU A 649 -25.00 47.56 -7.14
CA LEU A 649 -25.78 46.92 -8.19
C LEU A 649 -26.25 47.96 -9.22
N ASP A 650 -26.13 47.62 -10.49
CA ASP A 650 -26.63 48.47 -11.58
C ASP A 650 -28.17 48.49 -11.64
N TYR A 651 -28.82 47.38 -11.29
CA TYR A 651 -30.29 47.21 -11.31
C TYR A 651 -30.74 46.05 -10.40
N TYR A 652 -32.00 46.11 -9.91
CA TYR A 652 -32.61 45.02 -9.15
C TYR A 652 -32.76 43.74 -9.99
N GLN A 653 -32.45 42.59 -9.41
CA GLN A 653 -32.52 41.29 -10.08
C GLN A 653 -33.95 40.70 -10.02
N GLU A 654 -34.75 41.17 -9.06
CA GLU A 654 -36.13 40.79 -8.86
C GLU A 654 -37.02 41.35 -9.98
N LEU A 655 -37.82 40.47 -10.60
CA LEU A 655 -38.70 40.84 -11.71
C LEU A 655 -39.69 41.95 -11.35
N GLU A 656 -40.14 41.99 -10.10
CA GLU A 656 -41.11 42.96 -9.57
C GLU A 656 -40.53 44.38 -9.45
N LEU A 657 -39.21 44.51 -9.39
CA LEU A 657 -38.49 45.78 -9.23
C LEU A 657 -37.76 46.22 -10.51
N LYS A 658 -38.02 45.53 -11.63
CA LYS A 658 -37.35 45.78 -12.90
C LYS A 658 -37.62 47.20 -13.40
N GLY A 659 -36.55 47.94 -13.69
CA GLY A 659 -36.62 49.33 -14.19
C GLY A 659 -36.74 50.41 -13.11
N ARG A 660 -36.67 50.03 -11.83
CA ARG A 660 -36.51 50.98 -10.72
C ARG A 660 -35.02 51.19 -10.40
N ASP A 661 -34.69 52.41 -9.96
CA ASP A 661 -33.34 52.74 -9.48
C ASP A 661 -33.05 52.00 -8.17
N VAL A 662 -31.83 51.48 -8.02
CA VAL A 662 -31.42 50.73 -6.82
C VAL A 662 -31.25 51.68 -5.65
N CYS A 663 -32.03 51.46 -4.59
CA CYS A 663 -31.90 52.15 -3.31
C CYS A 663 -30.91 51.43 -2.40
N TYR A 664 -30.13 52.20 -1.65
CA TYR A 664 -29.14 51.71 -0.68
C TYR A 664 -29.44 52.26 0.70
N ASP A 665 -29.08 51.50 1.74
CA ASP A 665 -29.06 52.00 3.11
C ASP A 665 -27.78 52.80 3.42
N VAL A 666 -27.70 53.31 4.66
CA VAL A 666 -26.58 54.14 5.13
C VAL A 666 -25.23 53.40 5.16
N VAL A 667 -25.24 52.07 5.11
CA VAL A 667 -24.06 51.20 5.12
C VAL A 667 -23.73 50.72 3.70
N GLY A 668 -24.51 51.13 2.69
CA GLY A 668 -24.28 50.80 1.29
C GLY A 668 -24.87 49.45 0.83
N TRP A 669 -25.77 48.83 1.61
CA TRP A 669 -26.46 47.61 1.19
C TRP A 669 -27.67 47.93 0.31
N PRO A 670 -27.93 47.16 -0.76
CA PRO A 670 -29.14 47.32 -1.54
C PRO A 670 -30.38 46.94 -0.70
N VAL A 671 -31.40 47.78 -0.75
CA VAL A 671 -32.66 47.61 0.00
C VAL A 671 -33.86 47.68 -0.93
N HIS A 672 -34.98 47.11 -0.50
CA HIS A 672 -36.24 47.23 -1.22
C HIS A 672 -36.73 48.68 -1.22
N PRO A 673 -37.13 49.27 -2.37
CA PRO A 673 -37.38 50.71 -2.48
C PRO A 673 -38.60 51.18 -1.68
N ASP A 674 -39.60 50.32 -1.48
CA ASP A 674 -40.85 50.67 -0.80
C ASP A 674 -40.83 50.36 0.70
N THR A 675 -40.01 49.40 1.16
CA THR A 675 -39.98 48.95 2.56
C THR A 675 -38.70 49.33 3.30
N GLY A 676 -37.61 49.63 2.58
CA GLY A 676 -36.30 49.90 3.15
C GLY A 676 -35.60 48.67 3.74
N GLU A 677 -36.18 47.47 3.60
CA GLU A 677 -35.60 46.24 4.14
C GLU A 677 -34.55 45.61 3.19
N ARG A 678 -33.53 44.95 3.74
CA ARG A 678 -32.48 44.22 2.99
C ARG A 678 -32.97 42.88 2.42
N THR A 679 -34.10 42.89 1.71
CA THR A 679 -34.72 41.68 1.15
C THR A 679 -34.28 41.39 -0.28
N VAL A 680 -33.68 42.36 -0.97
CA VAL A 680 -33.20 42.28 -2.37
C VAL A 680 -31.81 41.63 -2.49
N ARG A 681 -31.53 40.94 -3.59
CA ARG A 681 -30.23 40.28 -3.83
C ARG A 681 -29.07 41.25 -3.72
N VAL A 682 -27.99 40.78 -3.10
CA VAL A 682 -26.78 41.58 -2.87
C VAL A 682 -25.87 41.56 -4.11
N LEU A 683 -25.94 40.50 -4.91
CA LEU A 683 -25.09 40.27 -6.07
C LEU A 683 -25.94 40.04 -7.33
N PRO A 684 -25.40 40.36 -8.52
CA PRO A 684 -26.02 39.94 -9.77
C PRO A 684 -26.14 38.41 -9.83
N VAL A 685 -27.26 37.92 -10.37
CA VAL A 685 -27.58 36.47 -10.41
C VAL A 685 -26.46 35.66 -11.08
N LYS A 686 -25.85 36.19 -12.14
CA LYS A 686 -24.73 35.54 -12.85
C LYS A 686 -23.49 35.42 -11.96
N THR A 687 -23.14 36.49 -11.25
CA THR A 687 -21.98 36.51 -10.36
C THR A 687 -22.18 35.57 -9.18
N GLU A 688 -23.37 35.60 -8.57
CA GLU A 688 -23.73 34.67 -7.49
C GLU A 688 -23.65 33.20 -7.94
N PHE A 689 -24.13 32.88 -9.15
CA PHE A 689 -24.03 31.54 -9.71
C PHE A 689 -22.59 31.10 -9.92
N CYS A 690 -21.77 31.94 -10.56
CA CYS A 690 -20.37 31.66 -10.84
C CYS A 690 -19.56 31.43 -9.55
N LEU A 691 -19.80 32.25 -8.51
CA LEU A 691 -19.14 32.08 -7.22
C LEU A 691 -19.60 30.82 -6.49
N ASN A 692 -20.88 30.46 -6.61
CA ASN A 692 -21.39 29.22 -6.06
C ASN A 692 -20.77 27.98 -6.72
N ILE A 693 -20.46 28.02 -8.02
CA ILE A 693 -19.76 26.92 -8.73
C ILE A 693 -18.40 26.63 -8.08
N ILE A 694 -17.65 27.67 -7.72
CA ILE A 694 -16.32 27.54 -7.11
C ILE A 694 -16.35 27.53 -5.58
N PHE A 695 -17.53 27.63 -4.96
CA PHE A 695 -17.67 27.82 -3.52
C PHE A 695 -16.96 26.73 -2.71
N PHE A 696 -17.16 25.47 -3.08
CA PHE A 696 -16.57 24.33 -2.36
C PHE A 696 -15.04 24.20 -2.54
N LEU A 697 -14.46 24.96 -3.48
CA LEU A 697 -13.02 25.05 -3.68
C LEU A 697 -12.43 26.30 -3.00
N ALA A 698 -13.11 27.45 -3.12
CA ALA A 698 -12.63 28.73 -2.60
C ALA A 698 -12.90 28.94 -1.10
N TYR A 699 -14.02 28.43 -0.57
CA TYR A 699 -14.43 28.69 0.80
C TYR A 699 -13.54 28.02 1.85
N PRO A 700 -13.12 26.75 1.71
CA PRO A 700 -12.16 26.13 2.64
C PRO A 700 -10.82 26.86 2.63
N LEU A 701 -10.35 27.32 1.47
CA LEU A 701 -9.11 28.10 1.34
C LEU A 701 -9.23 29.45 2.06
N ALA A 702 -10.34 30.19 1.85
CA ALA A 702 -10.61 31.44 2.55
C ALA A 702 -10.70 31.25 4.07
N LEU A 703 -11.28 30.13 4.53
CA LEU A 703 -11.38 29.78 5.94
C LEU A 703 -10.03 29.46 6.54
N PHE A 704 -9.21 28.69 5.83
CA PHE A 704 -7.85 28.41 6.24
C PHE A 704 -7.03 29.70 6.34
N LEU A 705 -7.05 30.55 5.31
CA LEU A 705 -6.35 31.85 5.33
C LEU A 705 -6.81 32.74 6.47
N LYS A 706 -8.12 32.76 6.78
CA LYS A 706 -8.66 33.53 7.90
C LYS A 706 -8.23 32.96 9.26
N LEU A 707 -8.22 31.64 9.42
CA LEU A 707 -7.71 30.97 10.62
C LEU A 707 -6.20 31.22 10.80
N CYS A 708 -5.43 31.16 9.72
CA CYS A 708 -4.00 31.53 9.72
C CYS A 708 -3.79 33.00 10.11
N ALA A 709 -4.62 33.92 9.62
CA ALA A 709 -4.57 35.33 10.00
C ALA A 709 -4.92 35.56 11.49
N ILE A 710 -5.81 34.74 12.06
CA ILE A 710 -6.13 34.78 13.50
C ILE A 710 -4.97 34.24 14.34
N CYS A 711 -4.26 33.21 13.85
CA CYS A 711 -3.07 32.65 14.52
C CYS A 711 -1.83 33.55 14.38
N CYS A 712 -1.79 34.43 13.37
CA CYS A 712 -0.71 35.39 13.11
C CYS A 712 -1.15 36.82 13.44
N CYS A 713 -1.19 37.15 14.73
CA CYS A 713 -1.52 38.47 15.32
C CYS A 713 -1.44 39.70 14.37
N ILE A 714 -2.58 40.15 13.86
CA ILE A 714 -2.89 41.59 13.74
C ILE A 714 -4.19 41.85 14.49
N ARG A 715 -4.04 42.68 15.51
CA ARG A 715 -5.07 43.15 16.42
C ARG A 715 -5.83 44.26 15.70
N ASP A 716 -7.09 44.03 15.33
CA ASP A 716 -8.02 45.13 15.09
C ASP A 716 -9.44 44.80 15.57
N TYR A 717 -9.83 45.63 16.54
CA TYR A 717 -11.16 45.96 17.09
C TYR A 717 -12.35 45.06 16.76
N GLU A 718 -12.85 44.37 17.80
CA GLU A 718 -14.28 44.15 17.94
C GLU A 718 -14.99 45.52 18.01
N GLY A 719 -16.05 45.66 17.22
CA GLY A 719 -17.02 46.73 17.32
C GLY A 719 -18.42 46.14 17.26
N GLU A 720 -18.98 45.88 18.43
CA GLU A 720 -20.41 45.76 18.68
C GLU A 720 -21.18 46.81 17.87
N GLN A 721 -22.22 46.42 17.10
CA GLN A 721 -23.47 47.19 16.99
C GLN A 721 -24.63 46.22 16.69
N ASP A 722 -25.26 45.77 17.78
CA ASP A 722 -26.68 45.46 17.83
C ASP A 722 -27.52 46.74 17.63
N GLU A 723 -28.76 46.54 17.15
CA GLU A 723 -29.94 47.31 17.55
C GLU A 723 -29.78 48.81 17.88
N PHE A 724 -29.57 49.66 16.87
CA PHE A 724 -29.91 51.08 16.96
C PHE A 724 -30.21 51.61 15.55
N PHE A 725 -31.03 52.66 15.43
CA PHE A 725 -31.59 53.22 14.19
C PHE A 725 -32.89 52.57 13.67
N LYS A 726 -33.93 52.60 14.51
CA LYS A 726 -35.25 52.99 14.00
C LYS A 726 -35.21 54.49 13.70
N GLU A 727 -35.65 54.85 12.50
CA GLU A 727 -35.73 56.21 11.93
C GLU A 727 -34.41 56.82 11.43
N VAL A 728 -34.05 56.62 10.16
CA VAL A 728 -33.43 57.69 9.34
C VAL A 728 -33.78 57.57 7.85
N ASN A 729 -34.02 58.74 7.27
CA ASN A 729 -34.36 59.11 5.89
C ASN A 729 -33.72 58.28 4.75
N VAL A 730 -34.59 57.82 3.85
CA VAL A 730 -34.23 57.31 2.51
C VAL A 730 -33.66 58.45 1.67
N ILE A 731 -32.39 58.37 1.30
CA ILE A 731 -31.80 59.26 0.29
C ILE A 731 -32.24 58.76 -1.09
N LYS A 732 -33.26 59.41 -1.67
CA LYS A 732 -33.65 59.18 -3.07
C LYS A 732 -32.66 59.90 -3.99
N TYR A 733 -31.87 59.14 -4.74
CA TYR A 733 -31.10 59.68 -5.85
C TYR A 733 -32.05 59.92 -7.02
N ASN A 734 -32.53 61.16 -7.20
CA ASN A 734 -33.30 61.52 -8.39
C ASN A 734 -32.34 61.64 -9.58
N SER A 735 -32.44 60.68 -10.51
CA SER A 735 -31.91 60.83 -11.86
C SER A 735 -32.62 61.99 -12.55
N GLY A 736 -31.98 63.16 -12.57
CA GLY A 736 -32.56 64.34 -13.18
C GLY A 736 -31.69 65.59 -13.10
N LYS A 737 -30.97 65.84 -14.19
CA LYS A 737 -30.31 67.10 -14.63
C LYS A 737 -28.87 67.36 -14.15
N ASN A 738 -27.98 67.25 -15.14
CA ASN A 738 -26.66 67.88 -15.33
C ASN A 738 -26.17 68.85 -14.24
N HIS A 739 -25.29 68.35 -13.35
CA HIS A 739 -24.18 69.13 -12.80
C HIS A 739 -22.90 68.26 -12.82
N PRO A 740 -21.71 68.83 -13.10
CA PRO A 740 -20.49 68.05 -13.15
C PRO A 740 -20.09 67.66 -11.71
N GLY A 741 -20.10 66.37 -11.41
CA GLY A 741 -19.52 65.84 -10.17
C GLY A 741 -18.01 66.13 -10.09
N PRO A 742 -17.39 66.03 -8.90
CA PRO A 742 -15.98 66.32 -8.71
C PRO A 742 -15.13 65.40 -9.60
N LYS A 743 -14.32 65.99 -10.48
CA LYS A 743 -13.43 65.25 -11.36
C LYS A 743 -12.40 64.50 -10.52
N VAL A 744 -12.43 63.18 -10.60
CA VAL A 744 -11.32 62.33 -10.15
C VAL A 744 -10.09 62.72 -10.98
N ASP A 745 -9.02 63.19 -10.34
CA ASP A 745 -7.76 63.53 -11.01
C ASP A 745 -7.05 62.22 -11.36
N VAL A 746 -6.97 61.92 -12.64
CA VAL A 746 -6.36 60.70 -13.18
C VAL A 746 -5.26 61.16 -14.13
N TYR A 747 -4.04 60.67 -13.92
CA TYR A 747 -2.92 60.93 -14.82
C TYR A 747 -3.25 60.43 -16.23
N ARG A 748 -3.01 61.26 -17.23
CA ARG A 748 -3.17 60.92 -18.65
C ARG A 748 -1.79 60.70 -19.26
N ASP A 749 -1.72 59.92 -20.33
CA ASP A 749 -0.47 59.64 -21.01
C ASP A 749 0.28 60.95 -21.38
N LYS A 750 1.53 61.05 -20.90
CA LYS A 750 2.46 62.21 -20.99
C LYS A 750 2.30 63.31 -19.93
N ASP A 751 1.62 63.06 -18.81
CA ASP A 751 1.54 64.03 -17.70
C ASP A 751 2.87 64.11 -16.91
N LEU A 752 3.48 65.29 -16.88
CA LEU A 752 4.75 65.55 -16.17
C LEU A 752 4.61 65.49 -14.64
N ARG A 753 3.36 65.47 -14.13
CA ARG A 753 3.05 65.34 -12.70
C ARG A 753 3.37 63.94 -12.17
N GLU A 754 3.07 62.89 -12.95
CA GLU A 754 3.38 61.51 -12.59
C GLU A 754 4.89 61.34 -12.37
N ALA A 755 5.72 61.81 -13.32
CA ALA A 755 7.17 61.74 -13.20
C ALA A 755 7.74 62.53 -12.00
N LYS A 756 7.06 63.60 -11.57
CA LYS A 756 7.43 64.37 -10.37
C LYS A 756 7.10 63.62 -9.08
N ASP A 757 5.91 63.03 -9.00
CA ASP A 757 5.46 62.27 -7.85
C ASP A 757 6.26 60.96 -7.70
N THR A 758 6.58 60.29 -8.80
CA THR A 758 7.49 59.14 -8.80
C THR A 758 8.87 59.52 -8.28
N ARG A 759 9.42 60.67 -8.68
CA ARG A 759 10.70 61.17 -8.13
C ARG A 759 10.64 61.49 -6.65
N TYR A 760 9.53 62.07 -6.20
CA TYR A 760 9.32 62.37 -4.79
C TYR A 760 9.33 61.08 -3.95
N ILE A 761 8.58 60.06 -4.37
CA ILE A 761 8.55 58.76 -3.70
C ILE A 761 9.93 58.09 -3.68
N ILE A 762 10.68 58.13 -4.79
CA ILE A 762 12.04 57.58 -4.86
C ILE A 762 12.99 58.30 -3.89
N ASN A 763 12.87 59.62 -3.74
CA ASN A 763 13.66 60.36 -2.76
C ASN A 763 13.30 60.00 -1.32
N CYS A 764 12.00 59.89 -0.99
CA CYS A 764 11.57 59.46 0.33
C CYS A 764 12.06 58.03 0.68
N MET A 765 12.05 57.11 -0.29
CA MET A 765 12.61 55.76 -0.08
C MET A 765 14.12 55.80 0.17
N ARG A 766 14.86 56.65 -0.55
CA ARG A 766 16.31 56.81 -0.35
C ARG A 766 16.63 57.43 1.01
N GLU A 767 15.86 58.41 1.46
CA GLU A 767 15.98 58.98 2.82
C GLU A 767 15.68 57.94 3.90
N SER A 768 14.65 57.10 3.70
CA SER A 768 14.35 55.99 4.61
C SER A 768 15.46 54.93 4.65
N GLN A 769 16.11 54.65 3.51
CA GLN A 769 17.23 53.72 3.44
C GLN A 769 18.47 54.26 4.18
N ILE A 770 18.76 55.56 4.06
CA ILE A 770 19.84 56.22 4.80
C ILE A 770 19.55 56.19 6.31
N ALA A 771 18.31 56.49 6.71
CA ALA A 771 17.91 56.40 8.12
C ALA A 771 18.08 54.98 8.69
N LEU A 772 17.76 53.94 7.90
CA LEU A 772 17.96 52.54 8.31
C LEU A 772 19.45 52.16 8.41
N GLN A 773 20.30 52.70 7.53
CA GLN A 773 21.76 52.49 7.60
C GLN A 773 22.39 53.21 8.79
N GLU A 774 21.92 54.41 9.14
CA GLU A 774 22.33 55.10 10.36
C GLU A 774 21.89 54.35 11.62
N LEU A 775 20.67 53.78 11.62
CA LEU A 775 20.16 53.00 12.74
C LEU A 775 20.94 51.69 12.97
N ASN A 776 21.49 51.11 11.90
CA ASN A 776 22.37 49.94 12.00
C ASN A 776 23.79 50.27 12.49
N LYS A 777 24.27 51.51 12.33
CA LYS A 777 25.55 51.96 12.92
C LYS A 777 25.51 52.17 14.44
N PHE A 778 24.33 52.24 15.04
CA PHE A 778 24.14 52.30 16.50
C PHE A 778 23.94 50.93 17.16
N LYS A 779 24.03 49.84 16.37
CA LYS A 779 23.87 48.45 16.85
C LYS A 779 25.18 47.63 16.81
N GLU A 780 26.29 48.23 16.39
CA GLU A 780 27.67 47.78 16.67
C GLU A 780 28.26 48.66 17.77
#